data_AF-A0A9N9F0Y5-F1
#
_entry.id   AF-A0A9N9F0Y5-F1
#
_cell.length_a   1.000
_cell.length_b   1.000
_cell.length_c   1.000
_cell.angle_alpha   90.00
_cell.angle_beta   90.00
_cell.angle_gamma   90.00
#
_symmetry.space_group_name_H-M   'P 1'
#
loop_
_entity.id
_entity.type
_entity.pdbx_description
1 polymer ?
#
loop_
_entity_poly.entity_id
_entity_poly.type
_entity_poly.pdbx_seq_one_letter_code
_entity_poly.pdbx_strand_id
1 'polypeptide(L)'
;MKSHQAQFLSTAPLTSIHSTRLDTRTFYRPQSNSNNNLDSSFTRKNLDQRFTTIKIQETLPRYQTSSIYFDKIFARQTIYSRRSRWIRQAFATIIIIIGFIGLYLIYTLLTCSTNLTNHFLISPRANIKGQILLYRILGNDLPPRHKPGQTLKNLRFILEHESEFLNTKKWWILNRIANPEYEIAIINLLKFYNQNYIIIPFDDQEYLKYDFRLEDFPEPDFFHSNEFRNFSKVHKLKTIDYIYYEKNLYAINNVTLAHGKSQHNVSWILPFDGNCFLTPNAFADIRSHLNKWGDQYKYFIVPMARLINNSRLLDGPDTRPITPEEPQIIFRYDSDKTFNETMRYGRRSKLEMLWRLGVPSTSKSSDRSSYPWEFHDSYKSKSVHYKKIGWVFRLFSGQASQELNKKEAGSLRAYNRLLAVQELIDSIDERIARKIQGFDPLRLLLYDENLLSQARFNFWLEVPDVVEIVQVLIKRADEILSTTINLFESIHDDQEDENTRVNFMKIKKSSLHRPVELITPDSFFENVTTLALAHYFSNDEKYAIWAANLIRTFILSSYAIENRDDFDVTTSHNSDFDSDNVEGYDFPNTNKLPRIIPRIFNSDSLFSTNITDSDPSFFLDACRLLYRTNIFTHKEYINLRMFAFDWLDILINSKITRKPDHRSIMLDLRILSLAGFVDDLRLYLRIVNRVRMRIGNQFHISSNSSTQEIKQNYEIMFVQNLLNTSKIKSSDYDENIFHYTSLNLQYWLLLIRAVQNGRCGPDIWQYTAKDGQKISRATMEHLKLYANKMHDISLIHIAKTAYMINKSKRCTWKEPKEEIEYFQNLTNIDIDNMNVIFGNRSDDKELNTRIGLGNEARRRGLPPFWMLGVA
;
A
#
# COMPACT_ATOMS: atom_id res chain seq x y z
N MET A 1 -2.54 60.65 -14.95
CA MET A 1 -2.79 61.94 -14.25
C MET A 1 -2.87 61.67 -12.76
N LYS A 2 -2.08 62.43 -11.97
CA LYS A 2 -2.01 62.51 -10.48
C LYS A 2 -1.38 61.28 -9.77
N SER A 3 -0.10 61.30 -9.37
CA SER A 3 0.56 61.99 -8.21
C SER A 3 0.30 61.27 -6.87
N HIS A 4 1.19 61.06 -5.89
CA HIS A 4 2.54 61.51 -5.55
C HIS A 4 3.14 60.52 -4.51
N GLN A 5 4.49 60.45 -4.46
CA GLN A 5 5.45 60.09 -3.39
C GLN A 5 4.92 59.73 -1.98
N ALA A 6 5.33 58.63 -1.33
CA ALA A 6 6.64 58.32 -0.70
C ALA A 6 6.95 59.12 0.59
N GLN A 7 7.04 58.43 1.73
CA GLN A 7 7.84 58.85 2.90
C GLN A 7 8.37 57.63 3.68
N PHE A 8 9.64 57.78 4.09
CA PHE A 8 10.57 56.82 4.70
C PHE A 8 10.48 56.78 6.24
N LEU A 9 11.09 55.73 6.82
CA LEU A 9 11.76 55.56 8.16
C LEU A 9 11.29 54.23 8.80
N SER A 10 12.08 53.38 9.46
CA SER A 10 13.51 53.30 9.78
C SER A 10 13.84 51.86 10.25
N THR A 11 15.11 51.51 10.20
CA THR A 11 15.81 50.27 10.59
C THR A 11 15.66 49.80 12.05
N ALA A 12 15.45 48.49 12.27
CA ALA A 12 16.09 47.59 13.29
C ALA A 12 15.31 46.25 13.43
N PRO A 13 15.93 45.15 13.94
CA PRO A 13 15.75 43.80 13.42
C PRO A 13 14.66 42.98 14.13
N LEU A 14 13.87 42.22 13.36
CA LEU A 14 12.98 41.20 13.92
C LEU A 14 13.71 39.87 14.06
N THR A 15 13.98 39.54 15.31
CA THR A 15 14.38 38.25 15.84
C THR A 15 13.49 37.12 15.32
N SER A 16 14.14 36.02 14.97
CA SER A 16 13.58 34.74 14.55
C SER A 16 12.45 34.25 15.46
N ILE A 17 11.21 34.26 14.95
CA ILE A 17 10.12 33.48 15.52
C ILE A 17 10.23 32.07 14.93
N HIS A 18 10.61 31.14 15.80
CA HIS A 18 10.61 29.70 15.56
C HIS A 18 9.22 29.25 15.09
N SER A 19 9.13 28.79 13.84
CA SER A 19 8.01 27.96 13.42
C SER A 19 8.08 26.62 14.15
N THR A 20 7.09 26.37 14.99
CA THR A 20 6.89 25.09 15.67
C THR A 20 6.65 24.02 14.61
N ARG A 21 7.69 23.20 14.39
CA ARG A 21 7.62 21.93 13.68
C ARG A 21 6.50 21.07 14.25
N LEU A 22 5.54 20.72 13.40
CA LEU A 22 4.74 19.51 13.55
C LEU A 22 5.67 18.32 13.29
N ASP A 23 6.28 17.82 14.36
CA ASP A 23 6.98 16.54 14.34
C ASP A 23 5.96 15.43 14.10
N THR A 24 6.11 14.78 12.95
CA THR A 24 5.48 13.51 12.60
C THR A 24 5.91 12.46 13.63
N ARG A 25 5.01 12.17 14.59
CA ARG A 25 5.22 11.10 15.57
C ARG A 25 5.27 9.75 14.86
N THR A 26 6.49 9.26 14.70
CA THR A 26 6.80 7.87 14.38
C THR A 26 6.26 6.95 15.47
N PHE A 27 5.51 5.93 15.06
CA PHE A 27 4.97 4.89 15.94
C PHE A 27 6.05 4.17 16.75
N TYR A 28 5.67 3.90 18.00
CA TYR A 28 6.42 3.24 19.06
C TYR A 28 6.99 1.87 18.65
N ARG A 29 8.26 1.65 19.00
CA ARG A 29 8.94 0.35 18.97
C ARG A 29 9.01 -0.13 20.43
N PRO A 30 8.63 -1.38 20.78
CA PRO A 30 8.79 -1.84 22.16
C PRO A 30 10.28 -2.02 22.44
N GLN A 31 10.83 -1.21 23.33
CA GLN A 31 12.12 -1.47 23.96
C GLN A 31 11.93 -2.45 25.10
N SER A 32 12.65 -3.57 25.04
CA SER A 32 12.84 -4.50 26.15
C SER A 32 13.67 -3.82 27.23
N ASN A 33 13.07 -3.53 28.39
CA ASN A 33 13.80 -3.21 29.60
C ASN A 33 13.71 -4.36 30.60
N SER A 34 14.89 -4.78 30.99
CA SER A 34 15.24 -5.75 32.03
C SER A 34 15.02 -5.19 33.44
N ASN A 35 14.76 -6.11 34.37
CA ASN A 35 14.88 -6.03 35.84
C ASN A 35 13.71 -5.39 36.60
N ASN A 36 12.84 -6.19 37.25
CA ASN A 36 13.09 -6.73 38.59
C ASN A 36 12.00 -7.69 39.08
N ASN A 37 12.50 -8.77 39.68
CA ASN A 37 11.93 -9.80 40.56
C ASN A 37 10.56 -9.58 41.20
N LEU A 38 9.72 -10.63 41.13
CA LEU A 38 9.12 -11.25 42.31
C LEU A 38 8.75 -12.71 42.01
N ASP A 39 9.13 -13.56 42.96
CA ASP A 39 9.18 -15.01 42.93
C ASP A 39 7.82 -15.71 42.69
N SER A 40 7.86 -16.80 41.92
CA SER A 40 7.36 -18.08 42.42
C SER A 40 7.85 -19.24 41.54
N SER A 41 8.28 -20.27 42.24
CA SER A 41 8.80 -21.56 41.80
C SER A 41 8.03 -22.21 40.65
N PHE A 42 8.73 -22.86 39.72
CA PHE A 42 8.68 -24.32 39.54
C PHE A 42 9.63 -24.78 38.44
N THR A 43 10.20 -25.96 38.69
CA THR A 43 11.39 -26.59 38.11
C THR A 43 11.29 -27.00 36.64
N ARG A 44 12.37 -26.75 35.88
CA ARG A 44 12.71 -27.46 34.64
C ARG A 44 12.98 -28.94 34.93
N LYS A 45 12.20 -29.85 34.34
CA LYS A 45 12.64 -31.17 33.85
C LYS A 45 11.53 -31.81 33.01
N ASN A 46 11.94 -32.43 31.90
CA ASN A 46 11.22 -33.39 31.06
C ASN A 46 10.14 -32.84 30.11
N LEU A 47 10.51 -32.72 28.83
CA LEU A 47 9.58 -32.74 27.71
C LEU A 47 10.23 -33.48 26.54
N ASP A 48 10.44 -34.77 26.78
CA ASP A 48 10.48 -35.78 25.72
C ASP A 48 9.25 -36.69 25.94
N GLN A 49 8.63 -37.06 24.83
CA GLN A 49 7.52 -38.03 24.69
C GLN A 49 6.12 -37.53 25.07
N ARG A 50 5.31 -37.23 24.04
CA ARG A 50 4.08 -37.96 23.66
C ARG A 50 3.27 -37.14 22.64
N PHE A 51 3.47 -37.45 21.35
CA PHE A 51 2.44 -37.23 20.34
C PHE A 51 1.78 -38.58 20.07
N THR A 52 0.58 -38.79 20.60
CA THR A 52 -0.33 -39.85 20.16
C THR A 52 -1.48 -39.21 19.39
N THR A 53 -1.51 -39.54 18.12
CA THR A 53 -2.49 -39.22 17.10
C THR A 53 -3.88 -39.74 17.48
N ILE A 54 -4.88 -38.86 17.52
CA ILE A 54 -6.30 -39.25 17.42
C ILE A 54 -6.76 -38.85 16.02
N LYS A 55 -7.08 -39.86 15.20
CA LYS A 55 -7.73 -39.73 13.90
C LYS A 55 -9.23 -39.52 14.15
N ILE A 56 -9.78 -38.43 13.63
CA ILE A 56 -11.20 -38.33 13.29
C ILE A 56 -11.28 -38.07 11.78
N GLN A 57 -12.12 -38.86 11.14
CA GLN A 57 -12.20 -39.09 9.72
C GLN A 57 -13.50 -38.44 9.23
N GLU A 58 -13.38 -37.31 8.54
CA GLU A 58 -14.49 -36.75 7.74
C GLU A 58 -14.02 -36.57 6.30
N THR A 59 -14.80 -37.16 5.41
CA THR A 59 -14.54 -37.39 3.99
C THR A 59 -15.26 -36.33 3.14
N LEU A 60 -14.50 -35.50 2.41
CA LEU A 60 -14.98 -34.73 1.24
C LEU A 60 -13.87 -34.70 0.16
N PRO A 61 -14.22 -34.67 -1.13
CA PRO A 61 -13.38 -35.20 -2.21
C PRO A 61 -12.25 -34.24 -2.60
N ARG A 62 -11.02 -34.76 -2.66
CA ARG A 62 -9.87 -34.07 -3.26
C ARG A 62 -9.90 -34.23 -4.76
N TYR A 63 -9.97 -33.10 -5.48
CA TYR A 63 -9.51 -33.01 -6.85
C TYR A 63 -8.01 -33.36 -6.89
N GLN A 64 -7.71 -34.50 -7.51
CA GLN A 64 -6.35 -34.88 -7.89
C GLN A 64 -6.01 -34.19 -9.21
N THR A 65 -5.05 -33.25 -9.18
CA THR A 65 -4.04 -33.11 -10.24
C THR A 65 -2.84 -32.33 -9.69
N SER A 66 -1.64 -32.76 -10.12
CA SER A 66 -0.30 -32.15 -9.92
C SER A 66 0.64 -32.64 -8.81
N SER A 67 0.37 -33.73 -8.06
CA SER A 67 1.41 -34.32 -7.18
C SER A 67 2.25 -35.44 -7.82
N ILE A 68 1.91 -35.91 -9.03
CA ILE A 68 2.57 -37.09 -9.63
C ILE A 68 3.88 -36.75 -10.37
N TYR A 69 4.19 -35.46 -10.58
CA TYR A 69 5.42 -35.05 -11.29
C TYR A 69 6.64 -34.89 -10.36
N PHE A 70 6.43 -34.65 -9.06
CA PHE A 70 7.54 -34.41 -8.11
C PHE A 70 8.14 -35.71 -7.52
N ASP A 71 7.33 -36.75 -7.34
CA ASP A 71 7.83 -38.01 -6.76
C ASP A 71 8.67 -38.86 -7.75
N LYS A 72 8.48 -38.68 -9.07
CA LYS A 72 9.28 -39.39 -10.08
C LYS A 72 10.73 -38.90 -10.18
N ILE A 73 11.05 -37.70 -9.67
CA ILE A 73 12.41 -37.15 -9.68
C ILE A 73 13.21 -37.66 -8.47
N PHE A 74 12.57 -37.88 -7.33
CA PHE A 74 13.22 -38.39 -6.12
C PHE A 74 13.50 -39.91 -6.18
N ALA A 75 12.70 -40.69 -6.91
CA ALA A 75 12.92 -42.13 -7.07
C ALA A 75 14.04 -42.50 -8.06
N ARG A 76 14.52 -41.56 -8.90
CA ARG A 76 15.60 -41.81 -9.87
C ARG A 76 17.02 -41.66 -9.31
N GLN A 77 17.19 -41.10 -8.10
CA GLN A 77 18.51 -40.83 -7.52
C GLN A 77 19.10 -41.96 -6.66
N THR A 78 18.32 -42.99 -6.30
CA THR A 78 18.78 -44.01 -5.33
C THR A 78 19.33 -45.30 -5.96
N ILE A 79 19.25 -45.50 -7.28
CA ILE A 79 19.77 -46.71 -7.95
C ILE A 79 21.18 -46.51 -8.56
N TYR A 80 21.68 -45.27 -8.66
CA TYR A 80 22.99 -44.97 -9.27
C TYR A 80 24.19 -44.98 -8.30
N SER A 81 24.02 -45.43 -7.05
CA SER A 81 25.00 -45.25 -5.97
C SER A 81 25.92 -46.44 -5.66
N ARG A 82 25.76 -47.59 -6.34
CA ARG A 82 26.65 -48.77 -6.15
C ARG A 82 27.63 -49.04 -7.30
N ARG A 83 27.38 -48.55 -8.51
CA ARG A 83 28.26 -48.77 -9.70
C ARG A 83 29.35 -47.68 -9.88
N SER A 84 29.24 -46.51 -9.25
CA SER A 84 30.12 -45.36 -9.50
C SER A 84 31.36 -45.26 -8.61
N ARG A 85 31.59 -46.21 -7.69
CA ARG A 85 32.84 -46.23 -6.89
C ARG A 85 33.99 -46.91 -7.63
N TRP A 86 33.73 -47.99 -8.36
CA TRP A 86 34.73 -48.69 -9.17
C TRP A 86 35.22 -47.85 -10.36
N ILE A 87 34.30 -47.12 -11.03
CA ILE A 87 34.64 -46.26 -12.17
C ILE A 87 35.50 -45.05 -11.73
N ARG A 88 35.27 -44.52 -10.52
CA ARG A 88 36.07 -43.41 -9.99
C ARG A 88 37.49 -43.82 -9.58
N GLN A 89 37.67 -45.06 -9.12
CA GLN A 89 39.01 -45.58 -8.81
C GLN A 89 39.83 -45.85 -10.08
N ALA A 90 39.19 -46.36 -11.15
CA ALA A 90 39.85 -46.56 -12.44
C ALA A 90 40.21 -45.23 -13.15
N PHE A 91 39.38 -44.19 -13.02
CA PHE A 91 39.70 -42.86 -13.57
C PHE A 91 40.84 -42.17 -12.82
N ALA A 92 40.95 -42.36 -11.50
CA ALA A 92 42.02 -41.78 -10.71
C ALA A 92 43.40 -42.37 -11.06
N THR A 93 43.49 -43.67 -11.34
CA THR A 93 44.75 -44.30 -11.75
C THR A 93 45.20 -43.86 -13.13
N ILE A 94 44.27 -43.67 -14.07
CA ILE A 94 44.56 -43.15 -15.42
C ILE A 94 45.09 -41.71 -15.36
N ILE A 95 44.52 -40.85 -14.51
CA ILE A 95 44.99 -39.46 -14.33
C ILE A 95 46.41 -39.40 -13.76
N ILE A 96 46.75 -40.31 -12.84
CA ILE A 96 48.11 -40.38 -12.28
C ILE A 96 49.12 -40.82 -13.34
N ILE A 97 48.77 -41.80 -14.19
CA ILE A 97 49.64 -42.25 -15.29
C ILE A 97 49.85 -41.14 -16.33
N ILE A 98 48.79 -40.39 -16.70
CA ILE A 98 48.89 -39.24 -17.60
C ILE A 98 49.75 -38.12 -16.99
N GLY A 99 49.66 -37.92 -15.67
CA GLY A 99 50.52 -36.98 -14.94
C GLY A 99 52.00 -37.35 -15.01
N PHE A 100 52.34 -38.63 -14.88
CA PHE A 100 53.72 -39.12 -15.00
C PHE A 100 54.27 -39.02 -16.43
N ILE A 101 53.44 -39.28 -17.45
CA ILE A 101 53.81 -39.11 -18.86
C ILE A 101 54.01 -37.63 -19.19
N GLY A 102 53.17 -36.73 -18.64
CA GLY A 102 53.34 -35.28 -18.77
C GLY A 102 54.62 -34.76 -18.12
N LEU A 103 54.97 -35.26 -16.94
CA LEU A 103 56.23 -34.93 -16.26
C LEU A 103 57.46 -35.45 -17.01
N TYR A 104 57.38 -36.64 -17.62
CA TYR A 104 58.44 -37.19 -18.46
C TYR A 104 58.62 -36.38 -19.77
N LEU A 105 57.52 -35.93 -20.39
CA LEU A 105 57.56 -35.06 -21.57
C LEU A 105 58.09 -33.64 -21.25
N ILE A 106 57.80 -33.12 -20.07
CA ILE A 106 58.35 -31.83 -19.61
C ILE A 106 59.86 -31.96 -19.32
N TYR A 107 60.30 -33.08 -18.75
CA TYR A 107 61.72 -33.37 -18.51
C TYR A 107 62.52 -33.52 -19.83
N THR A 108 61.93 -34.10 -20.87
CA THR A 108 62.57 -34.16 -22.21
C THR A 108 62.51 -32.83 -22.98
N LEU A 109 61.49 -31.99 -22.74
CA LEU A 109 61.43 -30.64 -23.33
C LEU A 109 62.45 -29.67 -22.69
N LEU A 110 62.75 -29.84 -21.40
CA LEU A 110 63.71 -29.01 -20.66
C LEU A 110 65.17 -29.34 -20.98
N THR A 111 65.46 -30.51 -21.54
CA THR A 111 66.82 -30.91 -21.97
C THR A 111 67.13 -30.58 -23.43
N CYS A 112 66.14 -30.10 -24.20
CA CYS A 112 66.31 -29.77 -25.62
C CYS A 112 65.62 -28.43 -25.97
N SER A 113 66.15 -27.32 -25.49
CA SER A 113 65.75 -25.97 -25.93
C SER A 113 66.76 -24.92 -25.45
N THR A 114 67.98 -24.98 -25.98
CA THR A 114 68.76 -23.75 -26.19
C THR A 114 68.58 -23.35 -27.65
N ASN A 115 68.28 -22.07 -27.87
CA ASN A 115 68.08 -21.39 -29.16
C ASN A 115 66.70 -21.55 -29.81
N LEU A 116 65.82 -20.55 -29.64
CA LEU A 116 65.28 -19.82 -30.81
C LEU A 116 64.65 -18.48 -30.41
N THR A 117 65.02 -17.47 -31.20
CA THR A 117 64.76 -16.05 -31.10
C THR A 117 63.39 -15.63 -31.63
N ASN A 118 62.81 -14.62 -30.97
CA ASN A 118 61.99 -13.50 -31.46
C ASN A 118 61.30 -13.61 -32.82
N HIS A 119 59.97 -13.48 -32.83
CA HIS A 119 59.24 -12.54 -33.68
C HIS A 119 57.82 -12.31 -33.13
N PHE A 120 57.63 -11.24 -32.35
CA PHE A 120 56.31 -10.71 -32.04
C PHE A 120 55.96 -9.63 -33.08
N LEU A 121 54.92 -9.88 -33.86
CA LEU A 121 54.30 -8.90 -34.75
C LEU A 121 53.66 -7.80 -33.90
N ILE A 122 54.25 -6.60 -33.98
CA ILE A 122 53.73 -5.36 -33.41
C ILE A 122 52.62 -4.85 -34.33
N SER A 123 51.37 -4.97 -33.89
CA SER A 123 50.24 -4.22 -34.47
C SER A 123 50.28 -2.78 -33.93
N PRO A 124 49.85 -1.75 -34.70
CA PRO A 124 50.17 -0.36 -34.40
C PRO A 124 49.45 0.11 -33.13
N ARG A 125 50.23 0.76 -32.25
CA ARG A 125 49.77 1.38 -31.00
C ARG A 125 48.66 2.40 -31.26
N ALA A 126 47.44 2.08 -30.84
CA ALA A 126 46.40 3.08 -30.66
C ALA A 126 46.74 3.89 -29.40
N ASN A 127 47.09 5.16 -29.58
CA ASN A 127 47.48 6.07 -28.52
C ASN A 127 46.20 6.51 -27.75
N ILE A 128 45.78 5.76 -26.72
CA ILE A 128 44.61 6.10 -25.89
C ILE A 128 44.96 7.32 -25.01
N LYS A 129 44.77 8.53 -25.55
CA LYS A 129 44.98 9.85 -24.88
C LYS A 129 43.67 10.61 -24.60
N GLY A 130 42.54 9.92 -24.44
CA GLY A 130 41.27 10.56 -24.10
C GLY A 130 41.06 10.74 -22.59
N GLN A 131 40.02 11.48 -22.23
CA GLN A 131 39.63 11.81 -20.86
C GLN A 131 38.96 10.60 -20.16
N ILE A 132 39.11 10.54 -18.84
CA ILE A 132 38.36 9.63 -17.97
C ILE A 132 37.08 10.33 -17.48
N LEU A 133 35.92 9.72 -17.68
CA LEU A 133 34.66 10.21 -17.13
C LEU A 133 34.25 9.40 -15.91
N LEU A 134 34.23 10.03 -14.74
CA LEU A 134 33.78 9.45 -13.48
C LEU A 134 32.34 9.89 -13.19
N TYR A 135 31.40 8.95 -13.28
CA TYR A 135 30.01 9.20 -12.93
C TYR A 135 29.73 8.77 -11.49
N ARG A 136 28.92 9.57 -10.80
CA ARG A 136 28.38 9.30 -9.46
C ARG A 136 26.87 9.35 -9.53
N ILE A 137 26.22 8.20 -9.36
CA ILE A 137 24.75 8.08 -9.47
C ILE A 137 24.13 8.30 -8.08
N LEU A 138 23.45 9.43 -7.91
CA LEU A 138 22.68 9.78 -6.72
C LEU A 138 21.22 9.36 -6.95
N GLY A 139 20.63 8.71 -5.95
CA GLY A 139 19.22 8.30 -5.98
C GLY A 139 18.54 8.62 -4.65
N ASN A 140 17.27 8.22 -4.56
CA ASN A 140 16.48 8.37 -3.34
C ASN A 140 17.13 7.65 -2.14
N ASP A 141 17.00 8.24 -0.96
CA ASP A 141 17.30 7.52 0.28
C ASP A 141 16.29 6.39 0.47
N LEU A 142 16.77 5.25 0.96
CA LEU A 142 15.98 4.02 1.08
C LEU A 142 15.94 3.57 2.55
N PRO A 143 15.24 4.24 3.47
CA PRO A 143 15.09 3.73 4.83
C PRO A 143 14.24 2.44 4.84
N PRO A 144 14.54 1.43 5.67
CA PRO A 144 15.60 1.34 6.68
C PRO A 144 16.95 0.84 6.13
N ARG A 145 17.09 0.67 4.80
CA ARG A 145 18.36 0.29 4.17
C ARG A 145 19.43 1.37 4.33
N HIS A 146 19.05 2.64 4.25
CA HIS A 146 19.87 3.83 4.55
C HIS A 146 19.29 4.59 5.75
N LYS A 147 20.10 5.44 6.39
CA LYS A 147 19.57 6.48 7.27
C LYS A 147 18.96 7.61 6.41
N PRO A 148 17.86 8.26 6.82
CA PRO A 148 17.38 9.47 6.13
C PRO A 148 18.46 10.56 6.06
N GLY A 149 18.62 11.19 4.90
CA GLY A 149 19.65 12.19 4.62
C GLY A 149 21.04 11.60 4.35
N GLN A 150 21.17 10.28 4.18
CA GLN A 150 22.49 9.65 4.00
C GLN A 150 23.11 9.97 2.65
N THR A 151 22.32 10.06 1.57
CA THR A 151 22.83 10.46 0.25
C THR A 151 23.48 11.84 0.31
N LEU A 152 22.81 12.82 0.93
CA LEU A 152 23.36 14.17 1.08
C LEU A 152 24.63 14.21 1.94
N LYS A 153 24.68 13.43 3.03
CA LYS A 153 25.88 13.32 3.88
C LYS A 153 27.08 12.72 3.14
N ASN A 154 26.84 11.65 2.39
CA ASN A 154 27.88 11.00 1.60
C ASN A 154 28.35 11.90 0.46
N LEU A 155 27.43 12.60 -0.20
CA LEU A 155 27.75 13.60 -1.22
C LEU A 155 28.66 14.69 -0.64
N ARG A 156 28.26 15.32 0.47
CA ARG A 156 29.06 16.35 1.15
C ARG A 156 30.46 15.85 1.49
N PHE A 157 30.57 14.66 2.07
CA PHE A 157 31.87 14.07 2.40
C PHE A 157 32.77 13.87 1.17
N ILE A 158 32.21 13.41 0.04
CA ILE A 158 32.97 13.26 -1.20
C ILE A 158 33.44 14.63 -1.72
N LEU A 159 32.57 15.64 -1.68
CA LEU A 159 32.91 16.99 -2.16
C LEU A 159 33.96 17.68 -1.29
N GLU A 160 33.95 17.45 0.01
CA GLU A 160 34.90 18.04 0.97
C GLU A 160 36.28 17.35 0.94
N HIS A 161 36.33 16.05 0.60
CA HIS A 161 37.53 15.24 0.87
C HIS A 161 38.07 14.41 -0.32
N GLU A 162 37.32 14.25 -1.42
CA GLU A 162 37.82 13.49 -2.58
C GLU A 162 38.63 14.41 -3.51
N SER A 163 39.92 14.12 -3.66
CA SER A 163 40.83 14.90 -4.51
C SER A 163 40.34 15.02 -5.96
N GLU A 164 40.76 16.09 -6.62
CA GLU A 164 40.67 16.17 -8.08
C GLU A 164 41.66 15.20 -8.74
N PHE A 165 41.27 14.63 -9.87
CA PHE A 165 42.04 13.61 -10.56
C PHE A 165 42.50 14.11 -11.93
N LEU A 166 43.77 13.90 -12.27
CA LEU A 166 44.33 14.35 -13.54
C LEU A 166 43.58 13.75 -14.73
N ASN A 167 43.30 14.57 -15.75
CA ASN A 167 42.61 14.18 -16.99
C ASN A 167 41.28 13.43 -16.74
N THR A 168 40.57 13.81 -15.69
CA THR A 168 39.33 13.16 -15.26
C THR A 168 38.24 14.19 -15.02
N LYS A 169 37.06 13.98 -15.61
CA LYS A 169 35.88 14.81 -15.35
C LYS A 169 34.89 14.04 -14.49
N LYS A 170 34.47 14.65 -13.39
CA LYS A 170 33.43 14.10 -12.49
C LYS A 170 32.06 14.60 -12.95
N TRP A 171 31.09 13.69 -13.02
CA TRP A 171 29.70 13.96 -13.37
C TRP A 171 28.78 13.35 -12.32
N TRP A 172 27.87 14.16 -11.79
CA TRP A 172 26.86 13.72 -10.84
C TRP A 172 25.52 13.51 -11.54
N ILE A 173 24.92 12.34 -11.37
CA ILE A 173 23.61 12.04 -11.96
C ILE A 173 22.59 12.01 -10.84
N LEU A 174 21.62 12.91 -10.88
CA LEU A 174 20.47 12.92 -10.00
C LEU A 174 19.39 12.07 -10.67
N ASN A 175 19.21 10.85 -10.18
CA ASN A 175 18.36 9.87 -10.80
C ASN A 175 16.98 9.84 -10.14
N ARG A 176 16.01 10.52 -10.76
CA ARG A 176 14.59 10.47 -10.41
C ARG A 176 14.35 10.66 -8.91
N ILE A 177 14.93 11.73 -8.38
CA ILE A 177 14.78 12.07 -6.95
C ILE A 177 13.33 12.51 -6.74
N ALA A 178 12.58 11.73 -5.97
CA ALA A 178 11.15 11.93 -5.86
C ALA A 178 10.82 13.18 -5.04
N ASN A 179 11.55 13.46 -3.96
CA ASN A 179 11.30 14.63 -3.13
C ASN A 179 11.95 15.88 -3.74
N PRO A 180 11.18 16.90 -4.19
CA PRO A 180 11.72 18.09 -4.84
C PRO A 180 12.60 18.94 -3.90
N GLU A 181 12.28 19.04 -2.62
CA GLU A 181 13.10 19.77 -1.65
C GLU A 181 14.46 19.09 -1.46
N TYR A 182 14.47 17.75 -1.43
CA TYR A 182 15.70 16.99 -1.31
C TYR A 182 16.56 17.08 -2.58
N GLU A 183 15.93 17.08 -3.76
CA GLU A 183 16.60 17.32 -5.04
C GLU A 183 17.25 18.71 -5.07
N ILE A 184 16.52 19.75 -4.68
CA ILE A 184 17.04 21.13 -4.60
C ILE A 184 18.22 21.22 -3.63
N ALA A 185 18.15 20.57 -2.47
CA ALA A 185 19.25 20.54 -1.51
C ALA A 185 20.54 19.92 -2.11
N ILE A 186 20.40 18.83 -2.87
CA ILE A 186 21.52 18.20 -3.58
C ILE A 186 22.08 19.14 -4.67
N ILE A 187 21.21 19.77 -5.45
CA ILE A 187 21.62 20.73 -6.50
C ILE A 187 22.39 21.91 -5.89
N ASN A 188 21.88 22.49 -4.80
CA ASN A 188 22.53 23.63 -4.14
C ASN A 188 23.92 23.25 -3.63
N LEU A 189 24.07 22.03 -3.08
CA LEU A 189 25.37 21.54 -2.64
C LEU A 189 26.34 21.34 -3.83
N LEU A 190 25.87 20.76 -4.94
CA LEU A 190 26.69 20.59 -6.14
C LEU A 190 27.11 21.92 -6.77
N LYS A 191 26.21 22.90 -6.81
CA LYS A 191 26.49 24.27 -7.28
C LYS A 191 27.52 24.96 -6.39
N PHE A 192 27.39 24.84 -5.07
CA PHE A 192 28.33 25.42 -4.12
C PHE A 192 29.77 24.93 -4.34
N TYR A 193 29.95 23.65 -4.69
CA TYR A 193 31.26 23.06 -5.02
C TYR A 193 31.60 23.08 -6.53
N ASN A 194 30.88 23.88 -7.33
CA ASN A 194 31.10 24.03 -8.79
C ASN A 194 31.18 22.70 -9.57
N GLN A 195 30.31 21.74 -9.23
CA GLN A 195 30.31 20.41 -9.83
C GLN A 195 29.39 20.30 -11.05
N ASN A 196 29.79 19.48 -12.04
CA ASN A 196 28.95 19.16 -13.19
C ASN A 196 27.92 18.09 -12.82
N TYR A 197 26.65 18.33 -13.16
CA TYR A 197 25.58 17.38 -12.87
C TYR A 197 24.55 17.29 -14.00
N ILE A 198 23.81 16.18 -14.01
CA ILE A 198 22.72 15.87 -14.93
C ILE A 198 21.52 15.48 -14.09
N ILE A 199 20.36 16.04 -14.39
CA ILE A 199 19.09 15.72 -13.73
C ILE A 199 18.30 14.79 -14.66
N ILE A 200 17.90 13.64 -14.13
CA ILE A 200 16.84 12.81 -14.71
C ILE A 200 15.61 13.06 -13.84
N PRO A 201 14.66 13.91 -14.27
CA PRO A 201 13.56 14.34 -13.42
C PRO A 201 12.63 13.16 -13.10
N PHE A 202 12.02 13.21 -11.92
CA PHE A 202 10.88 12.36 -11.59
C PHE A 202 9.61 13.03 -12.12
N ASP A 203 8.95 12.42 -13.10
CA ASP A 203 7.68 12.90 -13.67
C ASP A 203 6.52 12.08 -13.08
N ASP A 204 5.68 12.74 -12.28
CA ASP A 204 4.50 12.13 -11.66
C ASP A 204 3.51 11.58 -12.72
N GLN A 205 3.38 12.24 -13.88
CA GLN A 205 2.45 11.82 -14.95
C GLN A 205 2.99 10.61 -15.72
N GLU A 206 4.30 10.55 -15.96
CA GLU A 206 4.94 9.36 -16.54
C GLU A 206 4.85 8.18 -15.57
N TYR A 207 5.10 8.41 -14.29
CA TYR A 207 5.01 7.40 -13.24
C TYR A 207 3.61 6.77 -13.12
N LEU A 208 2.55 7.59 -13.21
CA LEU A 208 1.16 7.13 -13.11
C LEU A 208 0.73 6.21 -14.27
N LYS A 209 1.47 6.18 -15.39
CA LYS A 209 1.21 5.25 -16.51
C LYS A 209 1.56 3.80 -16.18
N TYR A 210 2.39 3.57 -15.17
CA TYR A 210 2.83 2.23 -14.78
C TYR A 210 1.90 1.66 -13.69
N ASP A 211 1.29 0.52 -13.99
CA ASP A 211 0.46 -0.23 -13.05
C ASP A 211 1.24 -1.37 -12.38
N PHE A 212 0.61 -1.98 -11.37
CA PHE A 212 1.10 -3.13 -10.63
C PHE A 212 0.91 -4.43 -11.42
N ARG A 213 1.88 -5.36 -11.34
CA ARG A 213 1.78 -6.69 -11.95
C ARG A 213 0.97 -7.65 -11.06
N LEU A 214 -0.35 -7.59 -11.20
CA LEU A 214 -1.28 -8.28 -10.31
C LEU A 214 -1.53 -9.76 -10.67
N GLU A 215 -1.33 -10.16 -11.93
CA GLU A 215 -1.87 -11.43 -12.47
C GLU A 215 -0.81 -12.38 -13.06
N ASP A 216 0.46 -12.17 -12.72
CA ASP A 216 1.57 -13.00 -13.20
C ASP A 216 1.91 -14.16 -12.24
N PHE A 217 0.99 -14.46 -11.30
CA PHE A 217 1.14 -15.54 -10.33
C PHE A 217 0.54 -16.87 -10.84
N PRO A 218 0.94 -18.02 -10.27
CA PRO A 218 0.42 -19.33 -10.67
C PRO A 218 -1.09 -19.50 -10.43
N GLU A 219 -1.63 -18.85 -9.39
CA GLU A 219 -3.04 -18.87 -9.04
C GLU A 219 -3.63 -17.45 -9.16
N PRO A 220 -4.88 -17.30 -9.64
CA PRO A 220 -5.59 -16.03 -9.57
C PRO A 220 -5.80 -15.64 -8.10
N ASP A 221 -5.94 -14.36 -7.83
CA ASP A 221 -6.15 -13.84 -6.47
C ASP A 221 -5.08 -14.25 -5.43
N PHE A 222 -3.83 -14.42 -5.87
CA PHE A 222 -2.73 -14.98 -5.07
C PHE A 222 -2.52 -14.33 -3.69
N PHE A 223 -2.73 -13.01 -3.54
CA PHE A 223 -2.54 -12.31 -2.26
C PHE A 223 -3.57 -12.68 -1.19
N HIS A 224 -4.68 -13.28 -1.60
CA HIS A 224 -5.72 -13.79 -0.72
C HIS A 224 -5.67 -15.31 -0.58
N SER A 225 -4.72 -15.99 -1.25
CA SER A 225 -4.54 -17.44 -1.17
C SER A 225 -3.97 -17.89 0.19
N ASN A 226 -4.26 -19.14 0.54
CA ASN A 226 -3.68 -19.78 1.72
C ASN A 226 -2.14 -19.92 1.60
N GLU A 227 -1.63 -20.06 0.39
CA GLU A 227 -0.19 -20.15 0.13
C GLU A 227 0.52 -18.85 0.55
N PHE A 228 0.03 -17.70 0.08
CA PHE A 228 0.59 -16.40 0.45
C PHE A 228 0.47 -16.14 1.96
N ARG A 229 -0.63 -16.56 2.61
CA ARG A 229 -0.81 -16.42 4.06
C ARG A 229 0.31 -17.13 4.83
N ASN A 230 0.70 -18.32 4.38
CA ASN A 230 1.72 -19.17 5.00
C ASN A 230 3.16 -18.75 4.66
N PHE A 231 3.36 -17.80 3.74
CA PHE A 231 4.70 -17.30 3.42
C PHE A 231 5.37 -16.61 4.61
N SER A 232 6.67 -16.85 4.76
CA SER A 232 7.50 -16.08 5.68
C SER A 232 7.56 -14.61 5.27
N LYS A 233 7.88 -13.71 6.21
CA LYS A 233 7.96 -12.26 5.95
C LYS A 233 8.82 -11.91 4.72
N VAL A 234 9.93 -12.63 4.53
CA VAL A 234 10.84 -12.42 3.39
C VAL A 234 10.18 -12.83 2.06
N HIS A 235 9.43 -13.94 2.04
CA HIS A 235 8.72 -14.40 0.85
C HIS A 235 7.59 -13.42 0.49
N LYS A 236 6.81 -12.97 1.47
CA LYS A 236 5.78 -11.94 1.26
C LYS A 236 6.35 -10.66 0.64
N LEU A 237 7.46 -10.14 1.17
CA LEU A 237 8.12 -8.97 0.60
C LEU A 237 8.64 -9.19 -0.83
N LYS A 238 9.11 -10.40 -1.15
CA LYS A 238 9.56 -10.72 -2.51
C LYS A 238 8.42 -10.81 -3.50
N THR A 239 7.26 -11.32 -3.07
CA THR A 239 6.02 -11.30 -3.86
C THR A 239 5.58 -9.86 -4.10
N ILE A 240 5.60 -9.00 -3.07
CA ILE A 240 5.27 -7.57 -3.20
C ILE A 240 6.24 -6.86 -4.16
N ASP A 241 7.56 -7.06 -3.99
CA ASP A 241 8.58 -6.51 -4.89
C ASP A 241 8.38 -6.92 -6.36
N TYR A 242 7.82 -8.11 -6.59
CA TYR A 242 7.49 -8.55 -7.94
C TYR A 242 6.30 -7.80 -8.53
N ILE A 243 5.23 -7.59 -7.75
CA ILE A 243 4.09 -6.76 -8.20
C ILE A 243 4.54 -5.32 -8.52
N TYR A 244 5.50 -4.80 -7.77
CA TYR A 244 5.98 -3.42 -7.86
C TYR A 244 6.96 -3.20 -9.04
N TYR A 245 7.06 -4.16 -9.95
CA TYR A 245 8.09 -4.23 -10.98
C TYR A 245 8.25 -2.92 -11.77
N GLU A 246 7.19 -2.48 -12.44
CA GLU A 246 7.24 -1.35 -13.37
C GLU A 246 7.50 -0.04 -12.64
N LYS A 247 6.81 0.17 -11.51
CA LYS A 247 7.01 1.34 -10.64
C LYS A 247 8.43 1.40 -10.05
N ASN A 248 9.01 0.27 -9.67
CA ASN A 248 10.40 0.18 -9.20
C ASN A 248 11.38 0.46 -10.33
N LEU A 249 11.15 -0.12 -11.51
CA LEU A 249 11.98 0.12 -12.69
C LEU A 249 11.97 1.60 -13.08
N TYR A 250 10.82 2.26 -12.98
CA TYR A 250 10.71 3.69 -13.16
C TYR A 250 11.48 4.47 -12.10
N ALA A 251 11.14 4.28 -10.81
CA ALA A 251 11.65 5.12 -9.74
C ALA A 251 13.15 4.95 -9.47
N ILE A 252 13.73 3.78 -9.78
CA ILE A 252 15.12 3.43 -9.45
C ILE A 252 15.80 2.74 -10.65
N ASN A 253 16.06 3.48 -11.73
CA ASN A 253 16.73 2.96 -12.94
C ASN A 253 18.24 3.27 -13.00
N ASN A 254 19.01 2.55 -13.82
CA ASN A 254 20.44 2.76 -14.04
C ASN A 254 20.75 3.34 -15.44
N VAL A 255 20.43 4.61 -15.70
CA VAL A 255 20.67 5.25 -17.01
C VAL A 255 21.93 6.11 -16.97
N THR A 256 23.07 5.63 -17.48
CA THR A 256 24.34 6.40 -17.44
C THR A 256 25.27 6.21 -18.64
N LEU A 257 25.33 5.01 -19.22
CA LEU A 257 26.35 4.68 -20.23
C LEU A 257 26.17 5.45 -21.55
N ALA A 258 24.94 5.78 -21.93
CA ALA A 258 24.64 6.49 -23.17
C ALA A 258 25.29 7.89 -23.19
N HIS A 259 25.15 8.65 -22.09
CA HIS A 259 25.77 9.98 -21.99
C HIS A 259 27.30 9.88 -22.03
N GLY A 260 27.91 8.91 -21.34
CA GLY A 260 29.37 8.74 -21.39
C GLY A 260 29.91 8.47 -22.79
N LYS A 261 29.14 7.76 -23.63
CA LYS A 261 29.52 7.44 -25.01
C LYS A 261 29.31 8.57 -26.00
N SER A 262 28.41 9.51 -25.73
CA SER A 262 28.15 10.65 -26.62
C SER A 262 29.18 11.78 -26.48
N GLN A 263 29.98 11.79 -25.41
CA GLN A 263 30.99 12.80 -25.16
C GLN A 263 32.23 12.61 -26.06
N HIS A 264 32.78 13.71 -26.57
CA HIS A 264 33.98 13.68 -27.39
C HIS A 264 35.25 13.44 -26.57
N ASN A 265 36.26 12.81 -27.19
CA ASN A 265 37.58 12.58 -26.60
C ASN A 265 37.57 11.79 -25.28
N VAL A 266 36.66 10.82 -25.13
CA VAL A 266 36.58 9.94 -23.94
C VAL A 266 37.28 8.62 -24.20
N SER A 267 38.09 8.17 -23.24
CA SER A 267 38.67 6.82 -23.28
C SER A 267 37.98 5.85 -22.33
N TRP A 268 37.59 6.31 -21.15
CA TRP A 268 37.09 5.46 -20.08
C TRP A 268 35.86 6.07 -19.40
N ILE A 269 34.88 5.23 -19.11
CA ILE A 269 33.62 5.58 -18.45
C ILE A 269 33.50 4.75 -17.16
N LEU A 270 33.40 5.43 -16.02
CA LEU A 270 33.34 4.83 -14.68
C LEU A 270 31.97 5.13 -14.03
N PRO A 271 30.93 4.31 -14.28
CA PRO A 271 29.60 4.48 -13.70
C PRO A 271 29.54 3.93 -12.27
N PHE A 272 30.11 4.66 -11.31
CA PHE A 272 30.18 4.21 -9.92
C PHE A 272 28.95 4.66 -9.11
N ASP A 273 28.59 3.86 -8.11
CA ASP A 273 27.54 4.22 -7.14
C ASP A 273 27.84 5.59 -6.50
N GLY A 274 26.82 6.39 -6.18
CA GLY A 274 26.99 7.74 -5.61
C GLY A 274 27.65 7.79 -4.24
N ASN A 275 27.80 6.66 -3.56
CA ASN A 275 28.51 6.53 -2.27
C ASN A 275 29.90 5.90 -2.41
N CYS A 276 30.41 5.74 -3.63
CA CYS A 276 31.79 5.34 -3.86
C CYS A 276 32.74 6.52 -3.64
N PHE A 277 33.85 6.25 -2.96
CA PHE A 277 34.93 7.20 -2.68
C PHE A 277 36.26 6.62 -3.16
N LEU A 278 37.03 7.42 -3.88
CA LEU A 278 38.35 7.08 -4.39
C LEU A 278 39.42 7.90 -3.69
N THR A 279 40.40 7.22 -3.11
CA THR A 279 41.61 7.87 -2.59
C THR A 279 42.61 8.14 -3.72
N PRO A 280 43.61 9.02 -3.52
CA PRO A 280 44.65 9.28 -4.51
C PRO A 280 45.39 8.01 -4.96
N ASN A 281 45.77 7.12 -4.03
CA ASN A 281 46.50 5.89 -4.39
C ASN A 281 45.60 4.90 -5.14
N ALA A 282 44.33 4.80 -4.74
CA ALA A 282 43.36 3.95 -5.44
C ALA A 282 43.19 4.38 -6.89
N PHE A 283 43.07 5.69 -7.14
CA PHE A 283 42.93 6.23 -8.48
C PHE A 283 44.23 6.12 -9.30
N ALA A 284 45.38 6.36 -8.68
CA ALA A 284 46.68 6.18 -9.32
C ALA A 284 46.88 4.72 -9.81
N ASP A 285 46.48 3.74 -9.01
CA ASP A 285 46.52 2.32 -9.39
C ASP A 285 45.58 2.02 -10.56
N ILE A 286 44.35 2.56 -10.55
CA ILE A 286 43.40 2.44 -11.67
C ILE A 286 44.03 3.01 -12.94
N ARG A 287 44.52 4.25 -12.90
CA ARG A 287 45.09 4.93 -14.07
C ARG A 287 46.32 4.20 -14.63
N SER A 288 47.23 3.76 -13.77
CA SER A 288 48.41 2.99 -14.19
C SER A 288 48.02 1.72 -14.94
N HIS A 289 47.03 0.99 -14.43
CA HIS A 289 46.55 -0.23 -15.07
C HIS A 289 45.73 0.00 -16.34
N LEU A 290 44.94 1.07 -16.41
CA LEU A 290 44.24 1.45 -17.65
C LEU A 290 45.24 1.78 -18.76
N ASN A 291 46.34 2.47 -18.44
CA ASN A 291 47.40 2.75 -19.41
C ASN A 291 48.13 1.47 -19.85
N LYS A 292 48.34 0.52 -18.94
CA LYS A 292 49.07 -0.72 -19.22
C LYS A 292 48.27 -1.75 -20.02
N TRP A 293 46.96 -1.86 -19.73
CA TRP A 293 46.11 -2.95 -20.23
C TRP A 293 44.96 -2.46 -21.11
N GLY A 294 44.80 -1.16 -21.29
CA GLY A 294 43.66 -0.53 -21.96
C GLY A 294 43.47 -0.93 -23.42
N ASP A 295 44.55 -1.29 -24.11
CA ASP A 295 44.50 -1.76 -25.49
C ASP A 295 43.90 -3.17 -25.59
N GLN A 296 44.16 -4.02 -24.59
CA GLN A 296 43.82 -5.44 -24.58
C GLN A 296 42.42 -5.70 -24.01
N TYR A 297 41.95 -4.87 -23.07
CA TYR A 297 40.70 -5.10 -22.34
C TYR A 297 39.74 -3.92 -22.49
N LYS A 298 38.47 -4.24 -22.79
CA LYS A 298 37.37 -3.25 -22.83
C LYS A 298 36.68 -3.04 -21.49
N TYR A 299 36.84 -3.98 -20.55
CA TYR A 299 36.15 -3.99 -19.26
C TYR A 299 37.13 -4.20 -18.12
N PHE A 300 37.02 -3.36 -17.09
CA PHE A 300 37.82 -3.50 -15.88
C PHE A 300 36.94 -3.59 -14.65
N ILE A 301 37.33 -4.46 -13.72
CA ILE A 301 36.61 -4.72 -12.49
C ILE A 301 37.38 -4.09 -11.34
N VAL A 302 36.73 -3.20 -10.59
CA VAL A 302 37.33 -2.46 -9.47
C VAL A 302 36.77 -3.00 -8.15
N PRO A 303 37.57 -3.77 -7.38
CA PRO A 303 37.13 -4.31 -6.11
C PRO A 303 36.72 -3.22 -5.11
N MET A 304 35.69 -3.49 -4.31
CA MET A 304 35.10 -2.50 -3.40
C MET A 304 35.22 -2.95 -1.94
N ALA A 305 35.50 -2.02 -1.03
CA ALA A 305 35.49 -2.23 0.42
C ALA A 305 34.44 -1.32 1.09
N ARG A 306 33.61 -1.88 1.98
CA ARG A 306 32.63 -1.12 2.78
C ARG A 306 33.27 -0.53 4.02
N LEU A 307 32.89 0.71 4.32
CA LEU A 307 33.30 1.39 5.55
C LEU A 307 32.19 1.36 6.60
N ILE A 308 32.61 1.19 7.85
CA ILE A 308 31.75 1.33 9.03
C ILE A 308 31.77 2.79 9.53
N ASN A 309 32.91 3.47 9.37
CA ASN A 309 33.08 4.89 9.68
C ASN A 309 33.93 5.55 8.59
N ASN A 310 33.46 6.68 8.06
CA ASN A 310 34.13 7.42 7.00
C ASN A 310 35.41 8.11 7.48
N SER A 311 35.52 8.50 8.76
CA SER A 311 36.72 9.19 9.31
C SER A 311 38.00 8.37 9.17
N ARG A 312 37.89 7.04 9.05
CA ARG A 312 39.03 6.15 8.80
C ARG A 312 39.77 6.45 7.49
N LEU A 313 39.10 7.12 6.53
CA LEU A 313 39.73 7.56 5.29
C LEU A 313 40.57 8.83 5.46
N LEU A 314 40.33 9.61 6.51
CA LEU A 314 41.06 10.85 6.79
C LEU A 314 42.29 10.56 7.66
N ASP A 315 42.13 9.72 8.69
CA ASP A 315 43.17 9.46 9.68
C ASP A 315 44.04 8.23 9.33
N GLY A 316 43.56 7.35 8.45
CA GLY A 316 44.18 6.06 8.14
C GLY A 316 45.14 6.10 6.95
N PRO A 317 46.11 5.15 6.87
CA PRO A 317 47.00 5.05 5.72
C PRO A 317 46.24 4.61 4.47
N ASP A 318 46.44 5.32 3.35
CA ASP A 318 45.81 5.03 2.05
C ASP A 318 46.41 3.76 1.42
N THR A 319 45.96 2.61 1.91
CA THR A 319 46.43 1.28 1.56
C THR A 319 45.31 0.42 0.98
N ARG A 320 45.67 -0.57 0.17
CA ARG A 320 44.70 -1.45 -0.49
C ARG A 320 43.95 -2.30 0.55
N PRO A 321 42.63 -2.19 0.66
CA PRO A 321 41.85 -2.92 1.65
C PRO A 321 41.52 -4.35 1.17
N ILE A 322 41.00 -5.17 2.09
CA ILE A 322 40.34 -6.43 1.75
C ILE A 322 38.96 -6.10 1.15
N THR A 323 38.66 -6.64 -0.04
CA THR A 323 37.46 -6.30 -0.83
C THR A 323 36.58 -7.53 -1.08
N PRO A 324 35.82 -8.01 -0.08
CA PRO A 324 34.95 -9.18 -0.24
C PRO A 324 33.61 -8.84 -0.94
N GLU A 325 33.35 -7.56 -1.20
CA GLU A 325 32.07 -7.04 -1.65
C GLU A 325 31.94 -6.99 -3.17
N GLU A 326 30.72 -6.72 -3.64
CA GLU A 326 30.41 -6.57 -5.07
C GLU A 326 31.23 -5.41 -5.69
N PRO A 327 32.04 -5.67 -6.73
CA PRO A 327 32.94 -4.67 -7.31
C PRO A 327 32.21 -3.63 -8.17
N GLN A 328 32.91 -2.56 -8.53
CA GLN A 328 32.53 -1.59 -9.56
C GLN A 328 33.06 -2.02 -10.94
N ILE A 329 32.51 -1.46 -12.02
CA ILE A 329 32.87 -1.79 -13.41
C ILE A 329 33.30 -0.52 -14.12
N ILE A 330 34.38 -0.60 -14.91
CA ILE A 330 34.84 0.44 -15.82
C ILE A 330 34.68 -0.05 -17.25
N PHE A 331 34.23 0.85 -18.12
CA PHE A 331 33.97 0.60 -19.53
C PHE A 331 34.93 1.42 -20.38
N ARG A 332 35.50 0.79 -21.43
CA ARG A 332 36.09 1.55 -22.53
C ARG A 332 34.99 2.21 -23.36
N TYR A 333 35.28 3.35 -23.96
CA TYR A 333 34.28 4.11 -24.74
C TYR A 333 33.60 3.30 -25.86
N ASP A 334 34.34 2.37 -26.49
CA ASP A 334 33.89 1.48 -27.58
C ASP A 334 33.40 0.10 -27.07
N SER A 335 33.00 0.00 -25.80
CA SER A 335 32.47 -1.23 -25.22
C SER A 335 31.03 -1.52 -25.69
N ASP A 336 30.76 -2.78 -26.05
CA ASP A 336 29.49 -3.19 -26.65
C ASP A 336 28.42 -3.59 -25.61
N LYS A 337 28.85 -3.99 -24.40
CA LYS A 337 27.95 -4.50 -23.36
C LYS A 337 27.39 -3.36 -22.51
N THR A 338 26.08 -3.40 -22.25
CA THR A 338 25.34 -2.50 -21.37
C THR A 338 24.61 -3.27 -20.27
N PHE A 339 24.22 -2.55 -19.21
CA PHE A 339 23.35 -3.08 -18.17
C PHE A 339 22.00 -3.48 -18.77
N ASN A 340 21.37 -4.52 -18.23
CA ASN A 340 20.03 -4.91 -18.63
C ASN A 340 19.01 -3.91 -18.08
N GLU A 341 18.42 -3.12 -18.97
CA GLU A 341 17.43 -2.08 -18.65
C GLU A 341 16.08 -2.64 -18.19
N THR A 342 15.84 -3.95 -18.35
CA THR A 342 14.62 -4.58 -17.84
C THR A 342 14.74 -4.93 -16.35
N MET A 343 15.95 -4.95 -15.78
CA MET A 343 16.15 -5.42 -14.40
C MET A 343 15.96 -4.30 -13.36
N ARG A 344 14.84 -4.38 -12.62
CA ARG A 344 14.54 -3.48 -11.51
C ARG A 344 15.58 -3.50 -10.38
N TYR A 345 15.67 -2.40 -9.63
CA TYR A 345 16.55 -2.33 -8.47
C TYR A 345 16.24 -3.42 -7.43
N GLY A 346 17.31 -3.97 -6.84
CA GLY A 346 17.22 -5.09 -5.91
C GLY A 346 17.34 -6.49 -6.53
N ARG A 347 17.27 -6.59 -7.86
CA ARG A 347 17.46 -7.84 -8.60
C ARG A 347 18.86 -8.03 -9.19
N ARG A 348 19.85 -7.35 -8.61
CA ARG A 348 21.29 -7.57 -8.85
C ARG A 348 21.71 -7.38 -10.32
N SER A 349 21.17 -6.37 -11.00
CA SER A 349 21.51 -6.02 -12.39
C SER A 349 23.01 -5.85 -12.65
N LYS A 350 23.77 -5.41 -11.65
CA LYS A 350 25.22 -5.33 -11.74
C LYS A 350 25.91 -6.69 -11.64
N LEU A 351 25.42 -7.58 -10.79
CA LEU A 351 25.91 -8.95 -10.70
C LEU A 351 25.63 -9.73 -11.99
N GLU A 352 24.47 -9.49 -12.61
CA GLU A 352 24.14 -10.00 -13.95
C GLU A 352 25.19 -9.57 -14.98
N MET A 353 25.54 -8.29 -15.00
CA MET A 353 26.57 -7.77 -15.89
C MET A 353 27.94 -8.42 -15.62
N LEU A 354 28.31 -8.61 -14.35
CA LEU A 354 29.55 -9.32 -13.98
C LEU A 354 29.56 -10.77 -14.49
N TRP A 355 28.43 -11.47 -14.43
CA TRP A 355 28.30 -12.84 -14.98
C TRP A 355 28.44 -12.86 -16.50
N ARG A 356 27.82 -11.90 -17.21
CA ARG A 356 27.96 -11.74 -18.67
C ARG A 356 29.39 -11.43 -19.10
N LEU A 357 30.17 -10.79 -18.23
CA LEU A 357 31.60 -10.55 -18.42
C LEU A 357 32.48 -11.76 -18.04
N GLY A 358 31.91 -12.87 -17.55
CA GLY A 358 32.68 -14.05 -17.14
C GLY A 358 33.40 -13.91 -15.80
N VAL A 359 33.02 -12.95 -14.96
CA VAL A 359 33.58 -12.80 -13.61
C VAL A 359 33.04 -13.94 -12.74
N PRO A 360 33.91 -14.79 -12.15
CA PRO A 360 33.46 -15.92 -11.36
C PRO A 360 32.69 -15.44 -10.13
N SER A 361 31.49 -16.00 -9.93
CA SER A 361 30.70 -15.76 -8.72
C SER A 361 31.47 -16.23 -7.49
N THR A 362 31.65 -15.36 -6.50
CA THR A 362 32.26 -15.70 -5.22
C THR A 362 31.38 -16.61 -4.35
N SER A 363 30.10 -16.77 -4.70
CA SER A 363 29.14 -17.57 -3.94
C SER A 363 28.74 -18.84 -4.71
N LYS A 364 28.88 -20.01 -4.05
CA LYS A 364 28.36 -21.33 -4.49
C LYS A 364 26.82 -21.38 -4.67
N SER A 365 26.12 -20.28 -4.40
CA SER A 365 24.66 -20.16 -4.46
C SER A 365 24.16 -19.58 -5.78
N SER A 366 24.98 -19.59 -6.84
CA SER A 366 24.71 -18.99 -8.15
C SER A 366 23.55 -19.64 -8.93
N ASP A 367 22.93 -20.67 -8.37
CA ASP A 367 21.81 -21.41 -8.96
C ASP A 367 20.51 -21.30 -8.15
N ARG A 368 20.47 -20.40 -7.15
CA ARG A 368 19.29 -20.28 -6.29
C ARG A 368 18.19 -19.48 -6.98
N SER A 369 17.39 -20.22 -7.76
CA SER A 369 15.97 -20.01 -8.09
C SER A 369 15.58 -18.54 -8.16
N SER A 370 15.56 -17.98 -9.38
CA SER A 370 14.46 -17.05 -9.69
C SER A 370 13.16 -17.74 -9.27
N TYR A 371 12.25 -17.01 -8.63
CA TYR A 371 10.94 -17.59 -8.31
C TYR A 371 10.28 -18.08 -9.60
N PRO A 372 9.34 -19.04 -9.55
CA PRO A 372 8.70 -19.59 -10.77
C PRO A 372 8.13 -18.52 -11.70
N TRP A 373 7.71 -17.39 -11.14
CA TRP A 373 7.16 -16.23 -11.84
C TRP A 373 8.21 -15.18 -12.26
N GLU A 374 9.49 -15.39 -11.97
CA GLU A 374 10.58 -14.50 -12.37
C GLU A 374 11.33 -15.04 -13.58
N PHE A 375 11.62 -14.14 -14.53
CA PHE A 375 12.30 -14.49 -15.77
C PHE A 375 13.68 -15.12 -15.47
N HIS A 376 13.97 -16.24 -16.15
CA HIS A 376 15.25 -16.92 -16.11
C HIS A 376 16.07 -16.53 -17.33
N ASP A 377 17.02 -15.61 -17.17
CA ASP A 377 18.04 -15.43 -18.20
C ASP A 377 19.00 -16.63 -18.18
N SER A 378 18.92 -17.47 -19.21
CA SER A 378 19.94 -18.50 -19.43
C SER A 378 21.20 -17.84 -20.01
N TYR A 379 22.15 -17.47 -19.14
CA TYR A 379 23.39 -16.83 -19.60
C TYR A 379 24.33 -17.86 -20.26
N LYS A 380 24.26 -17.98 -21.58
CA LYS A 380 25.36 -18.57 -22.37
C LYS A 380 26.47 -17.54 -22.53
N SER A 381 27.43 -17.54 -21.61
CA SER A 381 28.61 -16.67 -21.68
C SER A 381 29.48 -17.05 -22.88
N LYS A 382 29.58 -16.17 -23.88
CA LYS A 382 30.79 -16.10 -24.72
C LYS A 382 31.83 -15.37 -23.87
N SER A 383 32.98 -16.00 -23.60
CA SER A 383 34.00 -15.46 -22.69
C SER A 383 34.48 -14.07 -23.13
N VAL A 384 33.99 -13.03 -22.44
CA VAL A 384 34.50 -11.67 -22.60
C VAL A 384 35.72 -11.52 -21.70
N HIS A 385 36.79 -10.92 -22.22
CA HIS A 385 38.02 -10.69 -21.45
C HIS A 385 37.85 -9.44 -20.57
N TYR A 386 38.08 -9.59 -19.26
CA TYR A 386 38.11 -8.50 -18.28
C TYR A 386 39.42 -8.51 -17.48
N LYS A 387 39.75 -7.39 -16.83
CA LYS A 387 40.91 -7.29 -15.91
C LYS A 387 40.52 -6.66 -14.57
N LYS A 388 40.99 -7.23 -13.46
CA LYS A 388 40.80 -6.63 -12.12
C LYS A 388 41.89 -5.59 -11.85
N ILE A 389 41.51 -4.39 -11.42
CA ILE A 389 42.44 -3.25 -11.17
C ILE A 389 41.94 -2.41 -10.00
N GLY A 390 42.83 -1.65 -9.35
CA GLY A 390 42.43 -0.63 -8.37
C GLY A 390 41.71 -1.17 -7.14
N TRP A 391 41.11 -0.24 -6.40
CA TRP A 391 40.08 -0.50 -5.41
C TRP A 391 39.21 0.76 -5.25
N VAL A 392 38.09 0.64 -4.55
CA VAL A 392 37.21 1.77 -4.22
C VAL A 392 36.55 1.55 -2.87
N PHE A 393 36.34 2.63 -2.12
CA PHE A 393 35.63 2.56 -0.85
C PHE A 393 34.15 2.85 -1.05
N ARG A 394 33.28 2.16 -0.32
CA ARG A 394 31.87 2.48 -0.20
C ARG A 394 31.66 3.13 1.16
N LEU A 395 31.23 4.39 1.13
CA LEU A 395 30.94 5.16 2.34
C LEU A 395 29.81 4.52 3.15
N PHE A 396 29.81 4.83 4.44
CA PHE A 396 28.86 4.30 5.41
C PHE A 396 27.40 4.61 5.00
N SER A 397 26.50 3.64 5.18
CA SER A 397 25.08 3.79 4.83
C SER A 397 24.22 4.37 5.96
N GLY A 398 24.83 4.67 7.11
CA GLY A 398 24.13 5.09 8.31
C GLY A 398 23.60 3.93 9.17
N GLN A 399 23.80 2.67 8.74
CA GLN A 399 23.26 1.47 9.40
C GLN A 399 24.36 0.43 9.70
N ALA A 400 24.96 0.49 10.89
CA ALA A 400 26.12 -0.33 11.25
C ALA A 400 25.85 -1.85 11.18
N SER A 401 24.66 -2.31 11.60
CA SER A 401 24.26 -3.73 11.58
C SER A 401 24.30 -4.35 10.19
N GLN A 402 24.21 -3.54 9.13
CA GLN A 402 24.21 -3.97 7.73
C GLN A 402 25.58 -3.89 7.06
N GLU A 403 26.55 -3.20 7.67
CA GLU A 403 27.90 -2.98 7.12
C GLU A 403 28.95 -3.94 7.71
N LEU A 404 28.60 -4.68 8.76
CA LEU A 404 29.46 -5.73 9.31
C LEU A 404 29.66 -6.87 8.31
N ASN A 405 30.88 -7.41 8.21
CA ASN A 405 31.21 -8.58 7.39
C ASN A 405 30.71 -9.91 8.02
N LYS A 406 29.46 -9.95 8.49
CA LYS A 406 28.77 -11.15 8.99
C LYS A 406 27.82 -11.69 7.92
N LYS A 407 27.61 -13.01 7.86
CA LYS A 407 26.63 -13.62 6.93
C LYS A 407 25.21 -13.05 7.12
N GLU A 408 24.82 -12.81 8.37
CA GLU A 408 23.52 -12.21 8.73
C GLU A 408 23.33 -10.81 8.15
N ALA A 409 24.40 -10.00 8.09
CA ALA A 409 24.34 -8.67 7.51
C ALA A 409 23.93 -8.74 6.04
N GLY A 410 24.43 -9.71 5.25
CA GLY A 410 24.01 -9.92 3.86
C GLY A 410 22.50 -10.18 3.71
N SER A 411 21.94 -11.03 4.57
CA SER A 411 20.49 -11.31 4.59
C SER A 411 19.67 -10.10 5.03
N LEU A 412 20.11 -9.39 6.07
CA LEU A 412 19.47 -8.17 6.56
C LEU A 412 19.48 -7.07 5.50
N ARG A 413 20.58 -6.91 4.75
CA ARG A 413 20.69 -5.99 3.61
C ARG A 413 19.66 -6.31 2.52
N ALA A 414 19.48 -7.58 2.19
CA ALA A 414 18.51 -8.01 1.18
C ALA A 414 17.07 -7.75 1.66
N TYR A 415 16.76 -8.08 2.91
CA TYR A 415 15.46 -7.83 3.52
C TYR A 415 15.12 -6.33 3.61
N ASN A 416 16.01 -5.52 4.20
CA ASN A 416 15.80 -4.07 4.34
C ASN A 416 15.73 -3.37 2.98
N ARG A 417 16.36 -3.91 1.93
CA ARG A 417 16.21 -3.38 0.57
C ARG A 417 14.79 -3.56 0.05
N LEU A 418 14.23 -4.77 0.17
CA LEU A 418 12.86 -5.04 -0.30
C LEU A 418 11.85 -4.16 0.44
N LEU A 419 12.02 -4.04 1.77
CA LEU A 419 11.18 -3.18 2.59
C LEU A 419 11.31 -1.71 2.16
N ALA A 420 12.53 -1.22 1.96
CA ALA A 420 12.75 0.18 1.57
C ALA A 420 12.20 0.52 0.17
N VAL A 421 12.21 -0.44 -0.78
CA VAL A 421 11.60 -0.26 -2.10
C VAL A 421 10.09 -0.13 -1.98
N GLN A 422 9.46 -1.00 -1.19
CA GLN A 422 8.02 -0.92 -0.91
C GLN A 422 7.66 0.42 -0.27
N GLU A 423 8.39 0.83 0.78
CA GLU A 423 8.16 2.10 1.47
C GLU A 423 8.34 3.32 0.55
N LEU A 424 9.36 3.32 -0.31
CA LEU A 424 9.56 4.40 -1.28
C LEU A 424 8.37 4.51 -2.23
N ILE A 425 7.97 3.40 -2.86
CA ILE A 425 6.87 3.39 -3.83
C ILE A 425 5.54 3.77 -3.17
N ASP A 426 5.25 3.19 -2.00
CA ASP A 426 4.04 3.53 -1.24
C ASP A 426 4.03 5.02 -0.85
N SER A 427 5.18 5.61 -0.50
CA SER A 427 5.28 7.04 -0.19
C SER A 427 5.11 7.95 -1.42
N ILE A 428 5.53 7.50 -2.60
CA ILE A 428 5.32 8.22 -3.87
C ILE A 428 3.84 8.19 -4.21
N ASP A 429 3.22 7.00 -4.18
CA ASP A 429 1.78 6.85 -4.45
C ASP A 429 0.94 7.66 -3.44
N GLU A 430 1.30 7.65 -2.16
CA GLU A 430 0.66 8.48 -1.12
C GLU A 430 0.79 9.98 -1.42
N ARG A 431 2.00 10.46 -1.76
CA ARG A 431 2.23 11.87 -2.10
C ARG A 431 1.38 12.29 -3.30
N ILE A 432 1.35 11.46 -4.35
CA ILE A 432 0.57 11.73 -5.56
C ILE A 432 -0.93 11.74 -5.23
N ALA A 433 -1.41 10.78 -4.43
CA ALA A 433 -2.80 10.70 -4.00
C ALA A 433 -3.24 11.96 -3.23
N ARG A 434 -2.40 12.47 -2.32
CA ARG A 434 -2.71 13.71 -1.57
C ARG A 434 -2.58 14.96 -2.43
N LYS A 435 -1.48 15.13 -3.16
CA LYS A 435 -1.14 16.39 -3.85
C LYS A 435 -1.83 16.56 -5.20
N ILE A 436 -1.94 15.48 -5.98
CA ILE A 436 -2.45 15.52 -7.36
C ILE A 436 -3.90 15.04 -7.41
N GLN A 437 -4.21 13.93 -6.74
CA GLN A 437 -5.55 13.33 -6.78
C GLN A 437 -6.52 13.96 -5.76
N GLY A 438 -6.00 14.69 -4.77
CA GLY A 438 -6.80 15.44 -3.80
C GLY A 438 -7.57 14.56 -2.82
N PHE A 439 -6.93 13.49 -2.33
CA PHE A 439 -7.47 12.70 -1.22
C PHE A 439 -7.61 13.56 0.04
N ASP A 440 -8.78 13.47 0.67
CA ASP A 440 -9.12 14.17 1.91
C ASP A 440 -9.83 13.18 2.84
N PRO A 441 -9.32 12.92 4.06
CA PRO A 441 -9.96 12.01 5.01
C PRO A 441 -11.36 12.45 5.46
N LEU A 442 -11.67 13.75 5.36
CA LEU A 442 -12.99 14.28 5.70
C LEU A 442 -14.02 14.09 4.59
N ARG A 443 -13.60 13.74 3.37
CA ARG A 443 -14.53 13.50 2.24
C ARG A 443 -15.39 12.27 2.49
N LEU A 444 -16.67 12.35 2.11
CA LEU A 444 -17.57 11.20 2.16
C LEU A 444 -17.11 10.14 1.15
N LEU A 445 -17.07 8.88 1.58
CA LEU A 445 -16.63 7.78 0.73
C LEU A 445 -17.82 7.11 0.04
N LEU A 446 -18.88 6.80 0.75
CA LEU A 446 -20.02 6.04 0.21
C LEU A 446 -21.06 6.98 -0.40
N TYR A 447 -21.41 8.05 0.31
CA TYR A 447 -22.27 9.10 -0.22
C TYR A 447 -21.45 10.06 -1.08
N ASP A 448 -21.90 10.31 -2.32
CA ASP A 448 -21.31 11.31 -3.19
C ASP A 448 -21.77 12.70 -2.79
N GLU A 449 -20.82 13.57 -2.46
CA GLU A 449 -21.12 14.93 -1.98
C GLU A 449 -21.87 15.77 -3.01
N ASN A 450 -21.61 15.58 -4.30
CA ASN A 450 -22.29 16.33 -5.35
C ASN A 450 -23.73 15.85 -5.50
N LEU A 451 -23.96 14.53 -5.52
CA LEU A 451 -25.31 13.97 -5.60
C LEU A 451 -26.12 14.29 -4.34
N LEU A 452 -25.50 14.20 -3.16
CA LEU A 452 -26.13 14.52 -1.89
C LEU A 452 -26.49 16.01 -1.79
N SER A 453 -25.64 16.90 -2.32
CA SER A 453 -25.95 18.34 -2.42
C SER A 453 -27.06 18.61 -3.43
N GLN A 454 -27.05 17.94 -4.58
CA GLN A 454 -28.11 18.06 -5.58
C GLN A 454 -29.47 17.59 -5.03
N ALA A 455 -29.50 16.45 -4.33
CA ALA A 455 -30.70 15.97 -3.65
C ALA A 455 -31.20 17.01 -2.63
N ARG A 456 -30.30 17.65 -1.87
CA ARG A 456 -30.67 18.71 -0.92
C ARG A 456 -31.24 19.94 -1.60
N PHE A 457 -30.67 20.37 -2.72
CA PHE A 457 -31.24 21.47 -3.50
C PHE A 457 -32.61 21.10 -4.08
N ASN A 458 -32.79 19.88 -4.59
CA ASN A 458 -34.07 19.41 -5.10
C ASN A 458 -35.14 19.35 -4.00
N PHE A 459 -34.75 19.00 -2.77
CA PHE A 459 -35.64 19.08 -1.62
C PHE A 459 -36.09 20.52 -1.33
N TRP A 460 -35.18 21.49 -1.36
CA TRP A 460 -35.51 22.91 -1.16
C TRP A 460 -36.30 23.53 -2.33
N LEU A 461 -36.15 22.99 -3.53
CA LEU A 461 -36.96 23.32 -4.71
C LEU A 461 -38.32 22.61 -4.73
N GLU A 462 -38.64 21.85 -3.68
CA GLU A 462 -39.89 21.11 -3.52
C GLU A 462 -40.18 20.11 -4.65
N VAL A 463 -39.13 19.46 -5.20
CA VAL A 463 -39.29 18.37 -6.17
C VAL A 463 -40.07 17.23 -5.51
N PRO A 464 -41.27 16.84 -6.00
CA PRO A 464 -42.20 15.95 -5.28
C PRO A 464 -41.56 14.64 -4.79
N ASP A 465 -40.82 13.98 -5.66
CA ASP A 465 -40.17 12.69 -5.40
C ASP A 465 -39.15 12.75 -4.25
N VAL A 466 -38.33 13.80 -4.24
CA VAL A 466 -37.29 13.98 -3.22
C VAL A 466 -37.93 14.38 -1.89
N VAL A 467 -38.96 15.24 -1.94
CA VAL A 467 -39.72 15.63 -0.75
C VAL A 467 -40.36 14.43 -0.07
N GLU A 468 -40.95 13.50 -0.83
CA GLU A 468 -41.56 12.30 -0.26
C GLU A 468 -40.52 11.43 0.49
N ILE A 469 -39.35 11.21 -0.11
CA ILE A 469 -38.26 10.44 0.52
C ILE A 469 -37.76 11.14 1.78
N VAL A 470 -37.54 12.46 1.73
CA VAL A 470 -37.04 13.23 2.87
C VAL A 470 -38.08 13.28 3.99
N GLN A 471 -39.37 13.32 3.69
CA GLN A 471 -40.42 13.20 4.70
C GLN A 471 -40.41 11.83 5.38
N VAL A 472 -40.18 10.74 4.65
CA VAL A 472 -40.01 9.42 5.24
C VAL A 472 -38.76 9.36 6.12
N LEU A 473 -37.65 9.95 5.67
CA LEU A 473 -36.41 10.09 6.46
C LEU A 473 -36.68 10.82 7.79
N ILE A 474 -37.35 11.98 7.74
CA ILE A 474 -37.69 12.78 8.93
C ILE A 474 -38.61 12.01 9.87
N LYS A 475 -39.66 11.36 9.34
CA LYS A 475 -40.57 10.52 10.14
C LYS A 475 -39.81 9.43 10.89
N ARG A 476 -38.91 8.72 10.21
CA ARG A 476 -38.07 7.69 10.85
C ARG A 476 -37.12 8.28 11.88
N ALA A 477 -36.54 9.45 11.61
CA ALA A 477 -35.70 10.16 12.57
C ALA A 477 -36.48 10.54 13.84
N ASP A 478 -37.74 10.96 13.73
CA ASP A 478 -38.61 11.26 14.87
C ASP A 478 -38.99 10.00 15.66
N GLU A 479 -39.25 8.88 14.98
CA GLU A 479 -39.46 7.57 15.62
C GLU A 479 -38.22 7.12 16.42
N ILE A 480 -37.03 7.24 15.83
CA ILE A 480 -35.74 6.94 16.50
C ILE A 480 -35.53 7.90 17.67
N LEU A 481 -35.84 9.18 17.50
CA LEU A 481 -35.70 10.18 18.54
C LEU A 481 -36.60 9.87 19.75
N SER A 482 -37.88 9.57 19.53
CA SER A 482 -38.82 9.23 20.59
C SER A 482 -38.42 7.96 21.35
N THR A 483 -37.98 6.92 20.64
CA THR A 483 -37.47 5.69 21.26
C THR A 483 -36.19 5.90 22.04
N THR A 484 -35.29 6.75 21.52
CA THR A 484 -34.03 7.10 22.19
C THR A 484 -34.29 7.94 23.45
N ILE A 485 -35.14 8.96 23.38
CA ILE A 485 -35.53 9.78 24.54
C ILE A 485 -36.11 8.89 25.65
N ASN A 486 -37.07 8.03 25.31
CA ASN A 486 -37.66 7.09 26.28
C ASN A 486 -36.61 6.17 26.91
N LEU A 487 -35.62 5.71 26.13
CA LEU A 487 -34.50 4.93 26.65
C LEU A 487 -33.68 5.73 27.66
N PHE A 488 -33.33 6.99 27.37
CA PHE A 488 -32.57 7.81 28.31
C PHE A 488 -33.37 8.21 29.56
N GLU A 489 -34.67 8.51 29.41
CA GLU A 489 -35.58 8.82 30.53
C GLU A 489 -35.78 7.63 31.46
N SER A 490 -36.00 6.42 30.91
CA SER A 490 -36.11 5.19 31.72
C SER A 490 -34.84 4.87 32.52
N ILE A 491 -33.66 5.24 32.01
CA ILE A 491 -32.39 5.06 32.69
C ILE A 491 -32.19 6.10 33.82
N HIS A 492 -32.75 7.31 33.68
CA HIS A 492 -32.66 8.36 34.71
C HIS A 492 -33.61 8.12 35.89
N ASP A 493 -34.75 7.44 35.69
CA ASP A 493 -35.71 7.13 36.77
C ASP A 493 -35.16 6.07 37.77
N ASP A 494 -34.05 5.38 37.45
CA ASP A 494 -33.40 4.38 38.31
C ASP A 494 -32.28 4.97 39.21
N GLN A 495 -31.84 6.22 38.98
CA GLN A 495 -30.83 6.92 39.81
C GLN A 495 -31.14 8.42 39.95
N GLU A 496 -31.95 8.81 40.93
CA GLU A 496 -32.02 10.20 41.37
C GLU A 496 -31.46 10.39 42.79
N ASP A 497 -30.39 11.19 42.90
CA ASP A 497 -30.18 12.16 43.97
C ASP A 497 -30.93 13.45 43.57
N GLU A 498 -31.81 13.97 44.43
CA GLU A 498 -32.83 15.00 44.15
C GLU A 498 -32.32 16.41 43.71
N ASN A 499 -31.01 16.64 43.57
CA ASN A 499 -30.45 18.00 43.46
C ASN A 499 -30.11 18.50 42.04
N THR A 500 -30.32 17.71 40.99
CA THR A 500 -30.03 18.11 39.59
C THR A 500 -31.28 18.10 38.71
N ARG A 501 -32.36 18.75 39.15
CA ARG A 501 -33.47 19.08 38.27
C ARG A 501 -33.10 20.24 37.35
N VAL A 502 -32.67 19.93 36.13
CA VAL A 502 -32.80 20.86 35.00
C VAL A 502 -34.14 20.55 34.33
N ASN A 503 -35.08 21.48 34.44
CA ASN A 503 -36.44 21.37 33.92
C ASN A 503 -36.45 21.13 32.39
N PHE A 504 -36.60 19.88 31.95
CA PHE A 504 -37.05 19.56 30.60
C PHE A 504 -38.24 18.60 30.66
N MET A 505 -39.37 19.11 30.15
CA MET A 505 -40.68 18.50 29.83
C MET A 505 -41.26 17.37 30.72
N LYS A 506 -42.34 17.73 31.42
CA LYS A 506 -43.34 16.80 32.00
C LYS A 506 -44.08 16.04 30.89
N ILE A 507 -43.84 14.74 30.75
CA ILE A 507 -44.76 13.83 30.04
C ILE A 507 -45.15 12.66 30.96
N LYS A 508 -46.44 12.33 30.92
CA LYS A 508 -47.13 11.44 31.87
C LYS A 508 -46.63 9.99 31.80
N LYS A 509 -46.37 9.42 32.98
CA LYS A 509 -46.25 7.99 33.25
C LYS A 509 -47.51 7.24 32.76
N SER A 510 -47.36 6.44 31.71
CA SER A 510 -48.12 5.19 31.57
C SER A 510 -47.46 4.22 30.60
N SER A 511 -47.14 3.04 31.17
CA SER A 511 -46.96 1.73 30.53
C SER A 511 -45.86 1.58 29.46
N LEU A 512 -44.79 0.84 29.79
CA LEU A 512 -44.61 -0.51 29.23
C LEU A 512 -43.43 -1.26 29.90
N HIS A 513 -43.71 -2.47 30.38
CA HIS A 513 -42.70 -3.52 30.55
C HIS A 513 -42.18 -3.96 29.18
N ARG A 514 -40.98 -3.52 28.79
CA ARG A 514 -40.06 -4.34 27.97
C ARG A 514 -38.64 -4.09 28.46
N PRO A 515 -37.91 -5.11 28.92
CA PRO A 515 -36.50 -4.95 29.21
C PRO A 515 -35.78 -4.60 27.90
N VAL A 516 -34.77 -3.75 28.01
CA VAL A 516 -33.83 -3.30 26.97
C VAL A 516 -33.38 -4.49 26.10
N GLU A 517 -34.07 -4.74 24.98
CA GLU A 517 -33.50 -5.54 23.89
C GLU A 517 -32.38 -4.70 23.28
N LEU A 518 -31.14 -5.10 23.62
CA LEU A 518 -29.87 -4.53 23.20
C LEU A 518 -29.91 -3.91 21.80
N ILE A 519 -29.61 -2.61 21.71
CA ILE A 519 -29.21 -1.99 20.45
C ILE A 519 -28.05 -2.82 19.88
N THR A 520 -28.26 -3.45 18.72
CA THR A 520 -27.16 -4.13 18.01
C THR A 520 -26.25 -3.10 17.35
N PRO A 521 -24.96 -3.38 17.09
CA PRO A 521 -24.07 -2.46 16.39
C PRO A 521 -24.65 -2.00 15.04
N ASP A 522 -25.30 -2.90 14.29
CA ASP A 522 -25.96 -2.58 13.01
C ASP A 522 -27.11 -1.58 13.18
N SER A 523 -27.98 -1.80 14.17
CA SER A 523 -29.09 -0.88 14.46
C SER A 523 -28.57 0.47 14.94
N PHE A 524 -27.48 0.48 15.72
CA PHE A 524 -26.82 1.72 16.16
C PHE A 524 -26.29 2.52 14.96
N PHE A 525 -25.55 1.87 14.05
CA PHE A 525 -25.00 2.51 12.85
C PHE A 525 -26.10 3.06 11.95
N GLU A 526 -27.17 2.30 11.75
CA GLU A 526 -28.34 2.72 10.98
C GLU A 526 -29.05 3.93 11.60
N ASN A 527 -29.26 3.91 12.92
CA ASN A 527 -29.91 5.00 13.64
C ASN A 527 -29.11 6.30 13.55
N VAL A 528 -27.80 6.24 13.78
CA VAL A 528 -26.92 7.42 13.70
C VAL A 528 -26.87 7.96 12.26
N THR A 529 -26.79 7.08 11.26
CA THR A 529 -26.78 7.48 9.85
C THR A 529 -28.10 8.18 9.47
N THR A 530 -29.23 7.63 9.91
CA THR A 530 -30.57 8.21 9.67
C THR A 530 -30.70 9.60 10.30
N LEU A 531 -30.28 9.76 11.57
CA LEU A 531 -30.33 11.05 12.26
C LEU A 531 -29.39 12.09 11.63
N ALA A 532 -28.19 11.68 11.21
CA ALA A 532 -27.23 12.58 10.56
C ALA A 532 -27.74 13.06 9.19
N LEU A 533 -28.35 12.18 8.39
CA LEU A 533 -28.98 12.56 7.12
C LEU A 533 -30.20 13.45 7.35
N ALA A 534 -31.04 13.14 8.35
CA ALA A 534 -32.20 13.97 8.68
C ALA A 534 -31.76 15.40 9.05
N HIS A 535 -30.70 15.55 9.85
CA HIS A 535 -30.09 16.85 10.12
C HIS A 535 -29.60 17.54 8.83
N TYR A 536 -28.88 16.82 7.96
CA TYR A 536 -28.34 17.38 6.73
C TYR A 536 -29.43 17.99 5.82
N PHE A 537 -30.59 17.33 5.69
CA PHE A 537 -31.69 17.83 4.86
C PHE A 537 -32.57 18.87 5.55
N SER A 538 -33.00 18.62 6.80
CA SER A 538 -33.93 19.49 7.53
C SER A 538 -33.26 20.71 8.17
N ASN A 539 -31.95 20.66 8.40
CA ASN A 539 -31.19 21.63 9.19
C ASN A 539 -31.69 21.77 10.65
N ASP A 540 -32.46 20.80 11.16
CA ASP A 540 -32.90 20.75 12.55
C ASP A 540 -31.75 20.21 13.42
N GLU A 541 -31.30 21.01 14.38
CA GLU A 541 -30.18 20.68 15.27
C GLU A 541 -30.50 19.50 16.20
N LYS A 542 -31.79 19.23 16.48
CA LYS A 542 -32.17 18.15 17.40
C LYS A 542 -31.63 16.78 16.94
N TYR A 543 -31.74 16.46 15.65
CA TYR A 543 -31.30 15.17 15.12
C TYR A 543 -29.78 15.01 15.25
N ALA A 544 -29.06 16.09 14.99
CA ALA A 544 -27.62 16.20 15.11
C ALA A 544 -27.14 15.97 16.55
N ILE A 545 -27.78 16.63 17.52
CA ILE A 545 -27.47 16.50 18.95
C ILE A 545 -27.69 15.06 19.41
N TRP A 546 -28.82 14.46 19.06
CA TRP A 546 -29.15 13.10 19.48
C TRP A 546 -28.26 12.04 18.83
N ALA A 547 -27.88 12.22 17.56
CA ALA A 547 -26.88 11.37 16.90
C ALA A 547 -25.53 11.43 17.64
N ALA A 548 -25.09 12.63 18.02
CA ALA A 548 -23.85 12.82 18.76
C ALA A 548 -23.93 12.23 20.18
N ASN A 549 -25.07 12.35 20.87
CA ASN A 549 -25.26 11.77 22.20
C ASN A 549 -25.26 10.23 22.17
N LEU A 550 -25.83 9.60 21.14
CA LEU A 550 -25.71 8.16 20.92
C LEU A 550 -24.24 7.75 20.77
N ILE A 551 -23.47 8.44 19.93
CA ILE A 551 -22.03 8.19 19.77
C ILE A 551 -21.27 8.40 21.09
N ARG A 552 -21.58 9.48 21.83
CA ARG A 552 -20.97 9.76 23.13
C ARG A 552 -21.23 8.65 24.14
N THR A 553 -22.45 8.12 24.17
CA THR A 553 -22.88 7.12 25.14
C THR A 553 -22.28 5.75 24.85
N PHE A 554 -22.27 5.33 23.58
CA PHE A 554 -21.88 3.96 23.21
C PHE A 554 -20.42 3.80 22.76
N ILE A 555 -19.79 4.86 22.25
CA ILE A 555 -18.40 4.80 21.74
C ILE A 555 -17.46 5.63 22.61
N LEU A 556 -17.81 6.88 22.94
CA LEU A 556 -16.88 7.80 23.61
C LEU A 556 -16.95 7.79 25.15
N SER A 557 -17.89 7.07 25.76
CA SER A 557 -18.10 7.02 27.21
C SER A 557 -16.90 6.40 27.95
N SER A 558 -16.21 5.44 27.32
CA SER A 558 -14.94 4.89 27.80
C SER A 558 -13.79 5.90 27.76
N TYR A 559 -13.81 6.82 26.80
CA TYR A 559 -12.80 7.88 26.62
C TYR A 559 -13.07 9.12 27.48
N ALA A 560 -14.28 9.26 28.03
CA ALA A 560 -14.68 10.38 28.90
C ALA A 560 -14.13 10.28 30.33
N ILE A 561 -13.41 9.21 30.67
CA ILE A 561 -12.89 8.96 32.02
C ILE A 561 -11.56 9.69 32.28
N GLU A 562 -10.89 10.23 31.26
CA GLU A 562 -9.70 11.06 31.44
C GLU A 562 -9.98 12.53 31.10
N ASN A 563 -10.12 13.32 32.18
CA ASN A 563 -10.42 14.75 32.25
C ASN A 563 -11.92 15.06 32.26
N ARG A 564 -12.47 15.14 33.47
CA ARG A 564 -13.39 16.24 33.77
C ARG A 564 -12.71 17.50 33.25
N ASP A 565 -13.29 18.14 32.23
CA ASP A 565 -13.08 19.56 32.03
C ASP A 565 -13.76 20.23 33.26
N ASP A 566 -13.10 20.19 34.42
CA ASP A 566 -13.44 21.04 35.57
C ASP A 566 -13.04 22.47 35.18
N PHE A 567 -13.82 23.06 34.26
CA PHE A 567 -14.06 24.48 34.34
C PHE A 567 -15.12 24.65 35.40
N ASP A 568 -14.64 24.81 36.63
CA ASP A 568 -15.40 25.32 37.75
C ASP A 568 -16.19 26.55 37.29
N VAL A 569 -17.47 26.36 36.99
CA VAL A 569 -18.47 27.39 37.22
C VAL A 569 -18.73 27.37 38.72
N THR A 570 -17.69 27.68 39.51
CA THR A 570 -17.90 28.10 40.87
C THR A 570 -18.51 29.48 40.76
N THR A 571 -19.80 29.50 41.06
CA THR A 571 -20.51 30.58 41.74
C THR A 571 -19.57 31.57 42.44
N SER A 572 -19.09 32.57 41.70
CA SER A 572 -18.70 33.85 42.26
C SER A 572 -19.92 34.75 42.15
N HIS A 573 -20.78 34.64 43.17
CA HIS A 573 -21.41 35.84 43.67
C HIS A 573 -20.29 36.79 44.08
N ASN A 574 -19.86 37.68 43.19
CA ASN A 574 -19.31 38.97 43.55
C ASN A 574 -19.36 39.90 42.33
N SER A 575 -19.95 41.04 42.62
CA SER A 575 -20.05 42.28 41.86
C SER A 575 -18.74 42.73 41.23
N ASP A 576 -18.91 43.46 40.13
CA ASP A 576 -17.99 44.46 39.57
C ASP A 576 -16.63 43.94 39.12
N PHE A 577 -16.51 43.66 37.83
CA PHE A 577 -15.33 44.07 37.05
C PHE A 577 -15.68 44.08 35.56
N ASP A 578 -15.92 45.29 35.05
CA ASP A 578 -15.58 45.63 33.67
C ASP A 578 -14.16 45.12 33.41
N SER A 579 -14.03 44.19 32.47
CA SER A 579 -12.73 43.84 31.89
C SER A 579 -12.80 44.12 30.39
N ASP A 580 -12.51 45.38 30.09
CA ASP A 580 -12.08 45.89 28.78
C ASP A 580 -10.75 45.25 28.34
N ASN A 581 -10.73 43.93 28.18
CA ASN A 581 -9.67 43.20 27.48
C ASN A 581 -10.30 42.14 26.57
N VAL A 582 -11.21 42.61 25.71
CA VAL A 582 -11.53 41.88 24.49
C VAL A 582 -10.36 42.09 23.55
N GLU A 583 -9.28 41.31 23.72
CA GLU A 583 -8.40 41.06 22.57
C GLU A 583 -9.33 40.59 21.45
N GLY A 584 -9.29 41.25 20.28
CA GLY A 584 -10.27 41.10 19.18
C GLY A 584 -10.38 39.71 18.54
N TYR A 585 -9.97 38.66 19.25
CA TYR A 585 -10.05 37.24 18.95
C TYR A 585 -11.01 36.47 19.88
N ASP A 586 -11.62 37.12 20.88
CA ASP A 586 -12.72 36.53 21.66
C ASP A 586 -14.01 36.50 20.82
N PHE A 587 -14.13 35.44 20.02
CA PHE A 587 -15.36 35.16 19.29
C PHE A 587 -16.40 34.56 20.26
N PRO A 588 -17.68 34.97 20.16
CA PRO A 588 -18.74 34.33 20.94
C PRO A 588 -18.68 32.82 20.73
N ASN A 589 -18.65 32.06 21.83
CA ASN A 589 -18.65 30.59 21.82
C ASN A 589 -20.02 30.07 21.33
N THR A 590 -20.32 30.21 20.03
CA THR A 590 -21.63 29.88 19.45
C THR A 590 -21.92 28.38 19.36
N ASN A 591 -20.93 27.51 19.63
CA ASN A 591 -21.02 26.07 19.35
C ASN A 591 -20.89 25.16 20.59
N LYS A 592 -21.07 25.66 21.81
CA LYS A 592 -21.15 24.78 23.00
C LYS A 592 -22.58 24.27 23.21
N LEU A 593 -22.98 23.28 22.41
CA LEU A 593 -24.21 22.52 22.66
C LEU A 593 -24.08 21.74 24.00
N PRO A 594 -25.15 21.66 24.81
CA PRO A 594 -25.10 21.02 26.12
C PRO A 594 -24.72 19.54 26.01
N ARG A 595 -23.63 19.16 26.69
CA ARG A 595 -23.18 17.77 26.78
C ARG A 595 -24.08 17.02 27.77
N ILE A 596 -25.14 16.38 27.29
CA ILE A 596 -25.93 15.45 28.11
C ILE A 596 -25.22 14.10 28.03
N ILE A 597 -24.34 13.81 28.99
CA ILE A 597 -23.68 12.50 29.13
C ILE A 597 -24.27 11.82 30.36
N PRO A 598 -25.21 10.89 30.22
CA PRO A 598 -25.51 9.96 31.29
C PRO A 598 -24.33 9.03 31.48
N ARG A 599 -23.89 8.95 32.74
CA ARG A 599 -22.65 8.34 33.19
C ARG A 599 -22.82 6.82 33.40
N ILE A 600 -23.28 6.05 32.40
CA ILE A 600 -24.00 4.80 32.75
C ILE A 600 -23.55 3.50 32.05
N PHE A 601 -22.70 3.50 31.02
CA PHE A 601 -22.28 2.23 30.42
C PHE A 601 -20.77 1.97 30.60
N ASN A 602 -20.43 1.05 31.52
CA ASN A 602 -19.19 0.27 31.38
C ASN A 602 -19.27 -0.43 30.01
N SER A 603 -18.56 0.13 29.04
CA SER A 603 -18.70 -0.11 27.59
C SER A 603 -18.23 -1.48 27.10
N ASP A 604 -18.10 -2.47 27.98
CA ASP A 604 -17.54 -3.78 27.64
C ASP A 604 -18.53 -4.70 26.90
N SER A 605 -19.77 -4.28 26.61
CA SER A 605 -20.82 -5.18 26.09
C SER A 605 -21.29 -4.96 24.65
N LEU A 606 -21.31 -3.74 24.09
CA LEU A 606 -21.93 -3.52 22.77
C LEU A 606 -21.07 -4.05 21.60
N PHE A 607 -19.74 -3.83 21.69
CA PHE A 607 -18.80 -4.11 20.61
C PHE A 607 -17.83 -5.28 20.89
N SER A 608 -17.95 -5.97 22.03
CA SER A 608 -16.94 -6.96 22.47
C SER A 608 -16.99 -8.30 21.72
N THR A 609 -18.08 -8.62 21.02
CA THR A 609 -18.23 -9.93 20.32
C THR A 609 -18.67 -9.83 18.85
N ASN A 610 -19.37 -8.77 18.44
CA ASN A 610 -20.00 -8.67 17.10
C ASN A 610 -19.34 -7.64 16.15
N ILE A 611 -18.27 -6.95 16.56
CA ILE A 611 -17.69 -5.86 15.76
C ILE A 611 -17.13 -6.32 14.41
N THR A 612 -16.77 -7.60 14.28
CA THR A 612 -16.22 -8.14 13.02
C THR A 612 -17.25 -8.31 11.93
N ASP A 613 -18.53 -8.45 12.29
CA ASP A 613 -19.59 -8.85 11.37
C ASP A 613 -20.41 -7.65 10.87
N SER A 614 -20.38 -6.53 11.58
CA SER A 614 -21.06 -5.28 11.21
C SER A 614 -20.32 -4.43 10.17
N ASP A 615 -21.06 -3.63 9.40
CA ASP A 615 -20.52 -2.71 8.40
C ASP A 615 -20.56 -1.24 8.89
N PRO A 616 -19.42 -0.59 9.17
CA PRO A 616 -19.38 0.81 9.56
C PRO A 616 -19.44 1.81 8.41
N SER A 617 -19.40 1.37 7.15
CA SER A 617 -19.08 2.23 6.00
C SER A 617 -19.94 3.51 5.92
N PHE A 618 -21.26 3.39 6.07
CA PHE A 618 -22.19 4.53 6.05
C PHE A 618 -22.16 5.36 7.35
N PHE A 619 -21.94 4.70 8.48
CA PHE A 619 -21.80 5.35 9.78
C PHE A 619 -20.58 6.29 9.82
N LEU A 620 -19.47 5.92 9.17
CA LEU A 620 -18.28 6.77 9.09
C LEU A 620 -18.53 8.04 8.28
N ASP A 621 -19.33 7.98 7.21
CA ASP A 621 -19.77 9.16 6.47
C ASP A 621 -20.72 10.04 7.30
N ALA A 622 -21.62 9.44 8.08
CA ALA A 622 -22.45 10.18 9.04
C ALA A 622 -21.58 10.92 10.08
N CYS A 623 -20.53 10.28 10.59
CA CYS A 623 -19.57 10.92 11.51
C CYS A 623 -18.85 12.11 10.86
N ARG A 624 -18.46 12.00 9.57
CA ARG A 624 -17.88 13.11 8.81
C ARG A 624 -18.85 14.27 8.65
N LEU A 625 -20.12 14.00 8.36
CA LEU A 625 -21.18 15.02 8.27
C LEU A 625 -21.35 15.77 9.59
N LEU A 626 -21.47 15.05 10.71
CA LEU A 626 -21.63 15.64 12.04
C LEU A 626 -20.41 16.44 12.50
N TYR A 627 -19.20 16.03 12.09
CA TYR A 627 -17.98 16.79 12.37
C TYR A 627 -17.92 18.10 11.58
N ARG A 628 -18.35 18.10 10.31
CA ARG A 628 -18.40 19.29 9.45
C ARG A 628 -19.36 20.36 9.97
N THR A 629 -20.43 19.97 10.65
CA THR A 629 -21.40 20.88 11.27
C THR A 629 -20.97 21.31 12.68
N ASN A 630 -19.73 21.00 13.11
CA ASN A 630 -19.15 21.37 14.41
C ASN A 630 -19.90 20.82 15.64
N ILE A 631 -20.70 19.76 15.48
CA ILE A 631 -21.38 19.10 16.62
C ILE A 631 -20.39 18.31 17.46
N PHE A 632 -19.42 17.68 16.78
CA PHE A 632 -18.27 17.05 17.42
C PHE A 632 -17.14 18.03 17.59
N THR A 633 -16.57 18.08 18.79
CA THR A 633 -15.30 18.73 19.04
C THR A 633 -14.16 17.98 18.33
N HIS A 634 -13.07 18.67 18.04
CA HIS A 634 -11.87 18.04 17.47
C HIS A 634 -11.33 16.89 18.34
N LYS A 635 -11.43 17.00 19.67
CA LYS A 635 -11.04 15.93 20.62
C LYS A 635 -11.93 14.69 20.47
N GLU A 636 -13.25 14.87 20.42
CA GLU A 636 -14.19 13.76 20.21
C GLU A 636 -13.95 13.06 18.86
N TYR A 637 -13.73 13.83 17.80
CA TYR A 637 -13.46 13.26 16.47
C TYR A 637 -12.12 12.51 16.40
N ILE A 638 -11.09 12.94 17.14
CA ILE A 638 -9.85 12.15 17.30
C ILE A 638 -10.14 10.84 18.04
N ASN A 639 -10.90 10.87 19.13
CA ASN A 639 -11.24 9.66 19.88
C ASN A 639 -12.05 8.67 19.02
N LEU A 640 -12.95 9.16 18.14
CA LEU A 640 -13.63 8.32 17.16
C LEU A 640 -12.67 7.69 16.15
N ARG A 641 -11.65 8.43 15.70
CA ARG A 641 -10.60 7.87 14.83
C ARG A 641 -9.75 6.83 15.54
N MET A 642 -9.47 7.00 16.83
CA MET A 642 -8.78 5.99 17.64
C MET A 642 -9.60 4.71 17.78
N PHE A 643 -10.90 4.83 18.07
CA PHE A 643 -11.82 3.68 18.06
C PHE A 643 -11.84 2.96 16.69
N ALA A 644 -11.92 3.71 15.59
CA ALA A 644 -11.88 3.15 14.25
C ALA A 644 -10.53 2.46 13.93
N PHE A 645 -9.42 2.98 14.47
CA PHE A 645 -8.10 2.35 14.35
C PHE A 645 -8.03 1.02 15.09
N ASP A 646 -8.51 0.96 16.33
CA ASP A 646 -8.54 -0.29 17.10
C ASP A 646 -9.40 -1.35 16.40
N TRP A 647 -10.54 -0.94 15.84
CA TRP A 647 -11.38 -1.82 15.03
C TRP A 647 -10.65 -2.30 13.76
N LEU A 648 -9.98 -1.40 13.04
CA LEU A 648 -9.18 -1.75 11.87
C LEU A 648 -8.07 -2.77 12.21
N ASP A 649 -7.38 -2.60 13.33
CA ASP A 649 -6.34 -3.53 13.79
C ASP A 649 -6.92 -4.91 14.11
N ILE A 650 -8.09 -4.96 14.78
CA ILE A 650 -8.82 -6.21 15.01
C ILE A 650 -9.15 -6.90 13.68
N LEU A 651 -9.68 -6.19 12.69
CA LEU A 651 -10.03 -6.79 11.39
C LEU A 651 -8.80 -7.35 10.66
N ILE A 652 -7.67 -6.64 10.67
CA ILE A 652 -6.43 -7.05 10.00
C ILE A 652 -5.77 -8.25 10.70
N ASN A 653 -5.77 -8.26 12.04
CA ASN A 653 -5.10 -9.29 12.84
C ASN A 653 -5.98 -10.51 13.12
N SER A 654 -7.30 -10.36 13.03
CA SER A 654 -8.24 -11.45 13.25
C SER A 654 -7.95 -12.63 12.30
N LYS A 655 -8.18 -13.85 12.81
CA LYS A 655 -8.13 -15.06 11.99
C LYS A 655 -9.40 -15.21 11.13
N ILE A 656 -10.07 -14.12 10.74
CA ILE A 656 -11.16 -14.19 9.78
C ILE A 656 -10.60 -14.86 8.52
N THR A 657 -11.21 -15.98 8.14
CA THR A 657 -10.82 -16.69 6.92
C THR A 657 -11.39 -15.89 5.76
N ARG A 658 -10.52 -15.23 4.99
CA ARG A 658 -10.91 -14.59 3.73
C ARG A 658 -11.58 -15.65 2.86
N LYS A 659 -12.89 -15.52 2.68
CA LYS A 659 -13.71 -16.44 1.88
C LYS A 659 -13.60 -16.03 0.40
N PRO A 660 -13.72 -16.93 -0.56
CA PRO A 660 -13.62 -16.55 -1.96
C PRO A 660 -14.87 -15.82 -2.49
N ASP A 661 -15.97 -15.82 -1.72
CA ASP A 661 -17.27 -15.22 -2.05
C ASP A 661 -17.40 -13.74 -1.63
N HIS A 662 -18.63 -13.20 -1.76
CA HIS A 662 -19.05 -11.84 -1.44
C HIS A 662 -18.58 -11.33 -0.08
N ARG A 663 -18.39 -12.21 0.91
CA ARG A 663 -17.95 -11.83 2.26
C ARG A 663 -16.54 -11.25 2.27
N SER A 664 -15.68 -11.66 1.34
CA SER A 664 -14.35 -11.04 1.18
C SER A 664 -14.44 -9.63 0.65
N ILE A 665 -15.35 -9.37 -0.29
CA ILE A 665 -15.53 -8.03 -0.87
C ILE A 665 -16.11 -7.08 0.18
N MET A 666 -17.06 -7.56 0.97
CA MET A 666 -17.55 -6.85 2.14
C MET A 666 -16.43 -6.54 3.15
N LEU A 667 -15.55 -7.51 3.44
CA LEU A 667 -14.39 -7.27 4.30
C LEU A 667 -13.45 -6.21 3.71
N ASP A 668 -13.15 -6.29 2.40
CA ASP A 668 -12.29 -5.32 1.72
C ASP A 668 -12.92 -3.91 1.74
N LEU A 669 -14.25 -3.79 1.58
CA LEU A 669 -14.99 -2.53 1.73
C LEU A 669 -14.87 -1.96 3.14
N ARG A 670 -15.05 -2.78 4.19
CA ARG A 670 -14.92 -2.34 5.60
C ARG A 670 -13.53 -1.82 5.90
N ILE A 671 -12.49 -2.56 5.51
CA ILE A 671 -11.10 -2.17 5.75
C ILE A 671 -10.79 -0.89 4.95
N LEU A 672 -11.30 -0.76 3.73
CA LEU A 672 -11.13 0.44 2.90
C LEU A 672 -11.79 1.68 3.53
N SER A 673 -13.04 1.56 3.98
CA SER A 673 -13.78 2.64 4.66
C SER A 673 -13.10 3.09 5.95
N LEU A 674 -12.65 2.15 6.77
CA LEU A 674 -11.92 2.43 8.02
C LEU A 674 -10.55 3.06 7.76
N ALA A 675 -9.76 2.51 6.81
CA ALA A 675 -8.46 3.07 6.44
C ALA A 675 -8.58 4.51 5.95
N GLY A 676 -9.61 4.81 5.15
CA GLY A 676 -9.89 6.17 4.69
C GLY A 676 -10.34 7.12 5.81
N PHE A 677 -11.01 6.62 6.85
CA PHE A 677 -11.43 7.42 8.01
C PHE A 677 -10.29 7.71 9.00
N VAL A 678 -9.41 6.73 9.21
CA VAL A 678 -8.23 6.85 10.09
C VAL A 678 -7.07 7.61 9.42
N ASP A 679 -7.18 7.91 8.11
CA ASP A 679 -6.15 8.54 7.28
C ASP A 679 -4.91 7.63 7.03
N ASP A 680 -5.09 6.31 7.07
CA ASP A 680 -4.09 5.34 6.57
C ASP A 680 -4.23 5.16 5.05
N LEU A 681 -3.80 6.18 4.32
CA LEU A 681 -3.90 6.22 2.86
C LEU A 681 -3.06 5.13 2.18
N ARG A 682 -1.96 4.68 2.82
CA ARG A 682 -1.14 3.59 2.26
C ARG A 682 -1.87 2.27 2.29
N LEU A 683 -2.53 1.94 3.41
CA LEU A 683 -3.36 0.76 3.50
C LEU A 683 -4.55 0.85 2.52
N TYR A 684 -5.21 2.01 2.47
CA TYR A 684 -6.29 2.28 1.50
C TYR A 684 -5.84 1.94 0.08
N LEU A 685 -4.73 2.52 -0.40
CA LEU A 685 -4.22 2.28 -1.76
C LEU A 685 -3.82 0.82 -1.98
N ARG A 686 -3.24 0.13 -0.98
CA ARG A 686 -2.90 -1.29 -1.10
C ARG A 686 -4.14 -2.16 -1.30
N ILE A 687 -5.26 -1.85 -0.64
CA ILE A 687 -6.53 -2.60 -0.79
C ILE A 687 -7.11 -2.34 -2.18
N VAL A 688 -7.22 -1.08 -2.58
CA VAL A 688 -7.70 -0.69 -3.92
C VAL A 688 -6.91 -1.40 -5.03
N ASN A 689 -5.59 -1.50 -4.88
CA ASN A 689 -4.76 -2.21 -5.84
C ASN A 689 -5.00 -3.72 -5.85
N ARG A 690 -5.07 -4.35 -4.67
CA ARG A 690 -5.14 -5.82 -4.54
C ARG A 690 -6.52 -6.40 -4.84
N VAL A 691 -7.60 -5.66 -4.57
CA VAL A 691 -8.96 -6.16 -4.81
C VAL A 691 -9.17 -6.50 -6.29
N ARG A 692 -8.50 -5.78 -7.20
CA ARG A 692 -8.52 -6.04 -8.65
C ARG A 692 -8.15 -7.48 -9.02
N MET A 693 -7.28 -8.13 -8.24
CA MET A 693 -6.89 -9.54 -8.44
C MET A 693 -8.07 -10.52 -8.30
N ARG A 694 -9.15 -10.10 -7.64
CA ARG A 694 -10.35 -10.93 -7.42
C ARG A 694 -11.26 -10.96 -8.63
N ILE A 695 -11.21 -9.96 -9.52
CA ILE A 695 -12.16 -9.80 -10.63
C ILE A 695 -12.13 -11.03 -11.55
N GLY A 696 -10.94 -11.42 -12.04
CA GLY A 696 -10.78 -12.61 -12.88
C GLY A 696 -11.08 -13.94 -12.16
N ASN A 697 -11.04 -13.95 -10.82
CA ASN A 697 -11.37 -15.15 -10.06
C ASN A 697 -12.88 -15.30 -9.78
N GLN A 698 -13.57 -14.18 -9.50
CA GLN A 698 -14.97 -14.19 -9.08
C GLN A 698 -15.96 -14.17 -10.24
N PHE A 699 -15.59 -13.57 -11.37
CA PHE A 699 -16.46 -13.43 -12.53
C PHE A 699 -15.94 -14.24 -13.70
N HIS A 700 -16.80 -15.07 -14.27
CA HIS A 700 -16.50 -15.80 -15.50
C HIS A 700 -17.59 -15.55 -16.53
N ILE A 701 -17.26 -14.81 -17.58
CA ILE A 701 -18.14 -14.51 -18.71
C ILE A 701 -17.69 -15.37 -19.90
N SER A 702 -18.59 -16.19 -20.43
CA SER A 702 -18.30 -17.02 -21.61
C SER A 702 -18.14 -16.17 -22.87
N SER A 703 -17.14 -16.48 -23.69
CA SER A 703 -16.88 -15.82 -24.98
C SER A 703 -17.68 -16.40 -26.15
N ASN A 704 -18.54 -17.39 -25.93
CA ASN A 704 -19.29 -18.07 -26.99
C ASN A 704 -20.48 -17.23 -27.45
N SER A 705 -20.58 -17.03 -28.76
CA SER A 705 -21.51 -16.13 -29.46
C SER A 705 -22.99 -16.56 -29.47
N SER A 706 -23.34 -17.72 -28.91
CA SER A 706 -24.72 -18.21 -28.88
C SER A 706 -25.46 -17.88 -27.59
N THR A 707 -24.77 -17.85 -26.43
CA THR A 707 -25.28 -17.37 -25.14
C THR A 707 -24.10 -16.89 -24.29
N GLN A 708 -24.00 -15.56 -24.08
CA GLN A 708 -23.08 -15.01 -23.09
C GLN A 708 -23.72 -15.24 -21.72
N GLU A 709 -23.15 -16.15 -20.93
CA GLU A 709 -23.60 -16.43 -19.57
C GLU A 709 -22.56 -15.92 -18.59
N ILE A 710 -22.98 -15.02 -17.70
CA ILE A 710 -22.22 -14.67 -16.51
C ILE A 710 -22.31 -15.81 -15.48
N LYS A 711 -21.17 -16.25 -14.97
CA LYS A 711 -21.09 -17.20 -13.85
C LYS A 711 -20.27 -16.62 -12.71
N GLN A 712 -20.89 -16.61 -11.53
CA GLN A 712 -20.24 -16.27 -10.26
C GLN A 712 -20.07 -17.56 -9.44
N ASN A 713 -19.06 -18.37 -9.78
CA ASN A 713 -18.93 -19.75 -9.30
C ASN A 713 -18.88 -19.84 -7.77
N TYR A 714 -18.22 -18.90 -7.10
CA TYR A 714 -18.12 -18.92 -5.64
C TYR A 714 -19.46 -18.67 -4.94
N GLU A 715 -20.32 -17.82 -5.50
CA GLU A 715 -21.67 -17.60 -4.97
C GLU A 715 -22.56 -18.82 -5.19
N ILE A 716 -22.47 -19.42 -6.38
CA ILE A 716 -23.21 -20.66 -6.69
C ILE A 716 -22.77 -21.79 -5.73
N MET A 717 -21.47 -21.96 -5.51
CA MET A 717 -20.94 -22.93 -4.54
C MET A 717 -21.39 -22.63 -3.10
N PHE A 718 -21.48 -21.35 -2.74
CA PHE A 718 -21.98 -20.95 -1.43
C PHE A 718 -23.45 -21.35 -1.25
N VAL A 719 -24.31 -21.08 -2.23
CA VAL A 719 -25.73 -21.50 -2.21
C VAL A 719 -25.86 -23.02 -2.19
N GLN A 720 -25.05 -23.74 -2.96
CA GLN A 720 -25.00 -25.21 -2.91
C GLN A 720 -24.63 -25.73 -1.53
N ASN A 721 -23.70 -25.08 -0.83
CA ASN A 721 -23.35 -25.43 0.53
C ASN A 721 -24.51 -25.15 1.52
N LEU A 722 -25.25 -24.06 1.33
CA LEU A 722 -26.47 -23.80 2.11
C LEU A 722 -27.54 -24.88 1.88
N LEU A 723 -27.68 -25.36 0.64
CA LEU A 723 -28.58 -26.45 0.30
C LEU A 723 -28.15 -27.76 0.96
N ASN A 724 -26.86 -28.10 0.88
CA ASN A 724 -26.29 -29.32 1.47
C ASN A 724 -26.37 -29.32 3.00
N THR A 725 -26.37 -28.14 3.63
CA THR A 725 -26.52 -27.98 5.08
C THR A 725 -27.97 -27.81 5.53
N SER A 726 -28.94 -28.01 4.62
CA SER A 726 -30.38 -27.88 4.87
C SER A 726 -30.81 -26.50 5.41
N LYS A 727 -30.03 -25.45 5.13
CA LYS A 727 -30.37 -24.07 5.50
C LYS A 727 -31.37 -23.43 4.53
N ILE A 728 -31.44 -23.94 3.31
CA ILE A 728 -32.41 -23.52 2.27
C ILE A 728 -33.14 -24.73 1.71
N LYS A 729 -34.34 -24.51 1.18
CA LYS A 729 -35.11 -25.56 0.48
C LYS A 729 -34.67 -25.65 -0.98
N SER A 730 -34.84 -26.82 -1.58
CA SER A 730 -34.56 -27.03 -3.02
C SER A 730 -35.40 -26.12 -3.92
N SER A 731 -36.62 -25.77 -3.51
CA SER A 731 -37.50 -24.83 -4.23
C SER A 731 -36.92 -23.43 -4.36
N ASP A 732 -36.09 -23.01 -3.40
CA ASP A 732 -35.65 -21.61 -3.26
C ASP A 732 -34.23 -21.43 -3.84
N TYR A 733 -33.69 -22.46 -4.49
CA TYR A 733 -32.30 -22.51 -4.97
C TYR A 733 -32.01 -21.38 -5.97
N ASP A 734 -32.87 -21.21 -6.98
CA ASP A 734 -32.68 -20.19 -8.02
C ASP A 734 -32.82 -18.76 -7.47
N GLU A 735 -33.71 -18.56 -6.49
CA GLU A 735 -33.89 -17.28 -5.82
C GLU A 735 -32.68 -16.92 -4.95
N ASN A 736 -32.13 -17.90 -4.23
CA ASN A 736 -30.90 -17.71 -3.45
C ASN A 736 -29.69 -17.43 -4.35
N ILE A 737 -29.58 -18.10 -5.52
CA ILE A 737 -28.54 -17.75 -6.51
C ILE A 737 -28.69 -16.29 -6.92
N PHE A 738 -29.88 -15.87 -7.33
CA PHE A 738 -30.12 -14.47 -7.70
C PHE A 738 -29.77 -13.50 -6.57
N HIS A 739 -30.15 -13.82 -5.33
CA HIS A 739 -29.87 -13.00 -4.15
C HIS A 739 -28.36 -12.83 -3.92
N TYR A 740 -27.59 -13.91 -3.79
CA TYR A 740 -26.15 -13.81 -3.46
C TYR A 740 -25.30 -13.30 -4.62
N THR A 741 -25.68 -13.59 -5.86
CA THR A 741 -24.99 -13.03 -7.05
C THR A 741 -25.23 -11.53 -7.20
N SER A 742 -26.43 -11.04 -6.85
CA SER A 742 -26.74 -9.60 -6.79
C SER A 742 -26.03 -8.94 -5.60
N LEU A 743 -26.02 -9.59 -4.43
CA LEU A 743 -25.34 -9.11 -3.24
C LEU A 743 -23.83 -8.91 -3.46
N ASN A 744 -23.18 -9.86 -4.13
CA ASN A 744 -21.77 -9.75 -4.49
C ASN A 744 -21.50 -8.52 -5.37
N LEU A 745 -22.30 -8.33 -6.42
CA LEU A 745 -22.19 -7.17 -7.31
C LEU A 745 -22.44 -5.86 -6.56
N GLN A 746 -23.39 -5.85 -5.64
CA GLN A 746 -23.69 -4.68 -4.83
C GLN A 746 -22.50 -4.24 -3.97
N TYR A 747 -21.81 -5.19 -3.31
CA TYR A 747 -20.59 -4.87 -2.56
C TYR A 747 -19.44 -4.40 -3.45
N TRP A 748 -19.30 -4.98 -4.64
CA TRP A 748 -18.35 -4.48 -5.63
C TRP A 748 -18.66 -3.05 -6.06
N LEU A 749 -19.91 -2.75 -6.36
CA LEU A 749 -20.33 -1.40 -6.76
C LEU A 749 -20.10 -0.40 -5.62
N LEU A 750 -20.43 -0.73 -4.38
CA LEU A 750 -20.15 0.13 -3.22
C LEU A 750 -18.65 0.38 -3.03
N LEU A 751 -17.82 -0.65 -3.19
CA LEU A 751 -16.36 -0.50 -3.16
C LEU A 751 -15.88 0.42 -4.29
N ILE A 752 -16.40 0.26 -5.50
CA ILE A 752 -16.07 1.12 -6.64
C ILE A 752 -16.48 2.57 -6.37
N ARG A 753 -17.68 2.80 -5.85
CA ARG A 753 -18.14 4.14 -5.45
C ARG A 753 -17.24 4.75 -4.38
N ALA A 754 -16.86 3.97 -3.35
CA ALA A 754 -15.93 4.42 -2.32
C ALA A 754 -14.60 4.90 -2.91
N VAL A 755 -14.03 4.17 -3.87
CA VAL A 755 -12.80 4.57 -4.57
C VAL A 755 -13.00 5.80 -5.44
N GLN A 756 -14.11 5.86 -6.19
CA GLN A 756 -14.43 6.99 -7.05
C GLN A 756 -14.62 8.30 -6.25
N ASN A 757 -15.34 8.24 -5.14
CA ASN A 757 -15.60 9.36 -4.25
C ASN A 757 -14.35 9.78 -3.47
N GLY A 758 -13.51 8.81 -3.07
CA GLY A 758 -12.17 9.08 -2.51
C GLY A 758 -11.21 9.76 -3.48
N ARG A 759 -11.53 9.78 -4.79
CA ARG A 759 -10.78 10.39 -5.91
C ARG A 759 -9.34 9.90 -6.08
N CYS A 760 -8.92 8.86 -5.37
CA CYS A 760 -7.56 8.33 -5.42
C CYS A 760 -7.53 6.82 -5.66
N GLY A 761 -6.42 6.36 -6.23
CA GLY A 761 -6.24 4.96 -6.65
C GLY A 761 -6.66 4.68 -8.10
N PRO A 762 -6.37 3.47 -8.61
CA PRO A 762 -6.73 3.04 -9.95
C PRO A 762 -8.26 2.89 -10.12
N ASP A 763 -8.74 3.07 -11.36
CA ASP A 763 -10.14 2.83 -11.69
C ASP A 763 -10.43 1.33 -11.76
N ILE A 764 -11.19 0.84 -10.78
CA ILE A 764 -11.61 -0.56 -10.69
C ILE A 764 -12.70 -0.87 -11.74
N TRP A 765 -13.56 0.10 -12.09
CA TRP A 765 -14.68 -0.12 -13.01
C TRP A 765 -14.19 -0.49 -14.42
N GLN A 766 -13.12 0.15 -14.89
CA GLN A 766 -12.51 -0.10 -16.21
C GLN A 766 -11.45 -1.21 -16.19
N TYR A 767 -11.08 -1.71 -15.01
CA TYR A 767 -10.04 -2.74 -14.92
C TYR A 767 -10.43 -3.98 -15.71
N THR A 768 -9.48 -4.47 -16.50
CA THR A 768 -9.65 -5.69 -17.31
C THR A 768 -8.63 -6.70 -16.84
N ALA A 769 -9.12 -7.82 -16.32
CA ALA A 769 -8.26 -8.93 -15.94
C ALA A 769 -7.63 -9.59 -17.18
N LYS A 770 -6.53 -10.32 -16.99
CA LYS A 770 -5.72 -10.98 -18.04
C LYS A 770 -6.50 -12.06 -18.80
N ASP A 771 -7.51 -12.64 -18.17
CA ASP A 771 -8.49 -13.55 -18.75
C ASP A 771 -9.63 -12.82 -19.52
N GLY A 772 -9.59 -11.49 -19.57
CA GLY A 772 -10.55 -10.63 -20.26
C GLY A 772 -11.78 -10.25 -19.44
N GLN A 773 -11.86 -10.68 -18.18
CA GLN A 773 -13.01 -10.42 -17.31
C GLN A 773 -13.01 -8.97 -16.82
N LYS A 774 -14.21 -8.38 -16.71
CA LYS A 774 -14.42 -7.00 -16.25
C LYS A 774 -15.63 -6.94 -15.34
N ILE A 775 -15.56 -6.10 -14.31
CA ILE A 775 -16.70 -5.84 -13.44
C ILE A 775 -17.83 -5.11 -14.18
N SER A 776 -17.52 -4.14 -15.04
CA SER A 776 -18.51 -3.40 -15.84
C SER A 776 -19.37 -4.34 -16.71
N ARG A 777 -18.70 -5.27 -17.40
CA ARG A 777 -19.34 -6.29 -18.23
C ARG A 777 -20.11 -7.30 -17.37
N ALA A 778 -19.56 -7.71 -16.24
CA ALA A 778 -20.26 -8.60 -15.31
C ALA A 778 -21.57 -7.97 -14.80
N THR A 779 -21.54 -6.68 -14.43
CA THR A 779 -22.74 -5.94 -14.04
C THR A 779 -23.74 -5.87 -15.19
N MET A 780 -23.31 -5.50 -16.40
CA MET A 780 -24.20 -5.45 -17.57
C MET A 780 -24.90 -6.79 -17.85
N GLU A 781 -24.15 -7.89 -17.91
CA GLU A 781 -24.73 -9.20 -18.23
C GLU A 781 -25.64 -9.71 -17.11
N HIS A 782 -25.32 -9.42 -15.84
CA HIS A 782 -26.22 -9.73 -14.71
C HIS A 782 -27.54 -8.96 -14.80
N LEU A 783 -27.48 -7.66 -15.12
CA LEU A 783 -28.67 -6.83 -15.30
C LEU A 783 -29.54 -7.32 -16.47
N LYS A 784 -28.93 -7.73 -17.59
CA LYS A 784 -29.65 -8.32 -18.73
C LYS A 784 -30.32 -9.64 -18.37
N LEU A 785 -29.58 -10.55 -17.70
CA LEU A 785 -30.06 -11.89 -17.34
C LEU A 785 -31.29 -11.82 -16.41
N TYR A 786 -31.27 -10.89 -15.47
CA TYR A 786 -32.30 -10.77 -14.44
C TYR A 786 -33.25 -9.57 -14.63
N ALA A 787 -33.28 -8.95 -15.82
CA ALA A 787 -34.13 -7.79 -16.10
C ALA A 787 -35.60 -8.03 -15.70
N ASN A 788 -36.13 -9.23 -15.93
CA ASN A 788 -37.51 -9.61 -15.60
C ASN A 788 -37.75 -9.94 -14.11
N LYS A 789 -36.68 -10.16 -13.33
CA LYS A 789 -36.72 -10.52 -11.90
C LYS A 789 -36.24 -9.39 -10.98
N MET A 790 -35.71 -8.30 -11.53
CA MET A 790 -35.12 -7.22 -10.75
C MET A 790 -36.18 -6.45 -9.96
N HIS A 791 -36.26 -6.74 -8.67
CA HIS A 791 -36.99 -5.91 -7.69
C HIS A 791 -36.07 -4.86 -7.04
N ASP A 792 -34.74 -5.06 -7.10
CA ASP A 792 -33.75 -4.16 -6.48
C ASP A 792 -33.29 -3.07 -7.46
N ILE A 793 -34.03 -1.97 -7.49
CA ILE A 793 -33.75 -0.76 -8.27
C ILE A 793 -32.38 -0.16 -7.90
N SER A 794 -31.92 -0.34 -6.67
CA SER A 794 -30.67 0.22 -6.15
C SER A 794 -29.44 -0.18 -6.96
N LEU A 795 -29.28 -1.46 -7.32
CA LEU A 795 -28.12 -1.96 -8.06
C LEU A 795 -27.98 -1.27 -9.43
N ILE A 796 -29.11 -1.05 -10.10
CA ILE A 796 -29.19 -0.39 -11.40
C ILE A 796 -28.69 1.05 -11.29
N HIS A 797 -29.18 1.79 -10.29
CA HIS A 797 -28.78 3.17 -10.09
C HIS A 797 -27.30 3.28 -9.72
N ILE A 798 -26.81 2.51 -8.73
CA ILE A 798 -25.40 2.58 -8.33
C ILE A 798 -24.47 2.24 -9.53
N ALA A 799 -24.85 1.28 -10.38
CA ALA A 799 -24.12 0.97 -11.61
C ALA A 799 -24.15 2.13 -12.61
N LYS A 800 -25.31 2.78 -12.79
CA LYS A 800 -25.47 4.00 -13.61
C LYS A 800 -24.55 5.11 -13.12
N THR A 801 -24.50 5.37 -11.81
CA THR A 801 -23.62 6.38 -11.19
C THR A 801 -22.14 6.05 -11.42
N ALA A 802 -21.76 4.79 -11.18
CA ALA A 802 -20.39 4.33 -11.38
C ALA A 802 -19.92 4.53 -12.82
N TYR A 803 -20.79 4.26 -13.80
CA TYR A 803 -20.56 4.53 -15.21
C TYR A 803 -20.43 6.03 -15.52
N MET A 804 -21.33 6.87 -14.98
CA MET A 804 -21.35 8.31 -15.27
C MET A 804 -20.10 9.05 -14.76
N ILE A 805 -19.60 8.71 -13.56
CA ILE A 805 -18.36 9.30 -13.03
C ILE A 805 -17.15 8.90 -13.88
N ASN A 806 -17.14 7.67 -14.38
CA ASN A 806 -16.07 7.24 -15.26
C ASN A 806 -16.15 7.96 -16.63
N LYS A 807 -17.36 8.16 -17.19
CA LYS A 807 -17.58 8.92 -18.43
C LYS A 807 -16.98 10.33 -18.36
N SER A 808 -17.09 11.04 -17.24
CA SER A 808 -16.54 12.39 -17.07
C SER A 808 -15.01 12.43 -17.02
N LYS A 809 -14.35 11.30 -16.70
CA LYS A 809 -12.88 11.16 -16.67
C LYS A 809 -12.27 10.77 -18.03
N ARG A 810 -13.07 10.62 -19.10
CA ARG A 810 -12.60 10.10 -20.40
C ARG A 810 -11.68 11.08 -21.13
N CYS A 811 -10.39 10.84 -20.97
CA CYS A 811 -9.34 11.16 -21.93
C CYS A 811 -8.34 9.99 -21.87
N THR A 812 -8.50 8.91 -22.67
CA THR A 812 -7.40 8.07 -23.23
C THR A 812 -7.75 6.64 -23.70
N TRP A 813 -8.92 6.03 -23.44
CA TRP A 813 -9.12 4.59 -23.73
C TRP A 813 -10.35 4.24 -24.59
N LYS A 814 -10.21 3.19 -25.44
CA LYS A 814 -11.28 2.62 -26.29
C LYS A 814 -12.04 1.54 -25.52
N GLU A 815 -13.19 1.89 -24.94
CA GLU A 815 -14.13 0.91 -24.37
C GLU A 815 -14.90 0.14 -25.47
N PRO A 816 -15.41 -1.08 -25.19
CA PRO A 816 -16.30 -1.79 -26.10
C PRO A 816 -17.60 -1.00 -26.32
N LYS A 817 -18.02 -0.85 -27.58
CA LYS A 817 -19.22 -0.07 -27.94
C LYS A 817 -20.48 -0.57 -27.23
N GLU A 818 -20.60 -1.89 -27.02
CA GLU A 818 -21.77 -2.52 -26.40
C GLU A 818 -21.99 -2.10 -24.93
N GLU A 819 -20.93 -2.04 -24.11
CA GLU A 819 -21.04 -1.60 -22.71
C GLU A 819 -21.45 -0.13 -22.63
N ILE A 820 -20.88 0.70 -23.50
CA ILE A 820 -21.23 2.12 -23.61
C ILE A 820 -22.71 2.27 -23.97
N GLU A 821 -23.16 1.60 -25.02
CA GLU A 821 -24.53 1.69 -25.51
C GLU A 821 -25.54 1.18 -24.48
N TYR A 822 -25.24 0.07 -23.79
CA TYR A 822 -26.11 -0.46 -22.75
C TYR A 822 -26.30 0.53 -21.60
N PHE A 823 -25.21 1.01 -20.98
CA PHE A 823 -25.32 1.94 -19.86
C PHE A 823 -25.83 3.33 -20.30
N GLN A 824 -25.62 3.74 -21.55
CA GLN A 824 -26.25 4.96 -22.10
C GLN A 824 -27.76 4.81 -22.30
N ASN A 825 -28.21 3.68 -22.84
CA ASN A 825 -29.64 3.40 -22.95
C ASN A 825 -30.27 3.29 -21.57
N LEU A 826 -29.58 2.65 -20.61
CA LEU A 826 -29.97 2.62 -19.20
C LEU A 826 -30.02 4.02 -18.56
N THR A 827 -29.18 4.97 -19.01
CA THR A 827 -29.24 6.37 -18.55
C THR A 827 -30.43 7.13 -19.11
N ASN A 828 -30.86 6.79 -20.33
CA ASN A 828 -31.97 7.44 -21.05
C ASN A 828 -33.34 6.88 -20.69
N ILE A 829 -33.39 5.68 -20.10
CA ILE A 829 -34.58 5.21 -19.42
C ILE A 829 -34.69 6.08 -18.17
N ASP A 830 -35.61 7.04 -18.19
CA ASP A 830 -36.16 7.61 -16.97
C ASP A 830 -36.82 6.45 -16.24
N ILE A 831 -36.08 5.91 -15.28
CA ILE A 831 -36.63 4.96 -14.34
C ILE A 831 -37.50 5.81 -13.41
N ASP A 832 -38.71 6.16 -13.89
CA ASP A 832 -39.83 6.80 -13.18
C ASP A 832 -40.37 5.85 -12.10
N ASN A 833 -39.50 5.30 -11.25
CA ASN A 833 -39.83 4.27 -10.26
C ASN A 833 -40.18 4.81 -8.87
N MET A 834 -40.31 6.12 -8.67
CA MET A 834 -40.81 6.62 -7.38
C MET A 834 -42.24 6.11 -7.10
N ASN A 835 -43.06 6.01 -8.15
CA ASN A 835 -44.36 5.34 -8.09
C ASN A 835 -44.27 3.83 -7.74
N VAL A 836 -43.18 3.16 -8.13
CA VAL A 836 -42.93 1.75 -7.78
C VAL A 836 -42.54 1.63 -6.31
N ILE A 837 -41.81 2.59 -5.74
CA ILE A 837 -41.32 2.60 -4.35
C ILE A 837 -42.44 2.89 -3.35
N PHE A 838 -43.35 3.80 -3.68
CA PHE A 838 -44.44 4.24 -2.78
C PHE A 838 -45.83 3.66 -3.10
N GLY A 839 -45.94 2.74 -4.07
CA GLY A 839 -47.21 2.10 -4.46
C GLY A 839 -48.02 1.50 -3.30
N ASN A 840 -49.35 1.62 -3.39
CA ASN A 840 -50.40 1.28 -2.40
C ASN A 840 -49.91 0.77 -1.02
N ARG A 841 -49.69 1.74 -0.13
CA ARG A 841 -49.17 1.62 1.24
C ARG A 841 -50.02 0.70 2.14
N SER A 842 -49.43 -0.35 2.70
CA SER A 842 -49.97 -1.07 3.87
C SER A 842 -48.95 -1.73 4.82
N ASP A 843 -47.68 -1.95 4.44
CA ASP A 843 -46.66 -2.56 5.33
C ASP A 843 -45.38 -1.70 5.50
N ASP A 844 -45.12 -1.23 6.73
CA ASP A 844 -43.93 -0.47 7.11
C ASP A 844 -42.61 -1.23 6.88
N LYS A 845 -42.63 -2.58 6.91
CA LYS A 845 -41.42 -3.39 6.71
C LYS A 845 -40.97 -3.40 5.25
N GLU A 846 -41.91 -3.39 4.32
CA GLU A 846 -41.59 -3.34 2.89
C GLU A 846 -41.00 -1.98 2.51
N LEU A 847 -41.60 -0.89 3.04
CA LEU A 847 -41.06 0.45 2.87
C LEU A 847 -39.63 0.57 3.40
N ASN A 848 -39.38 0.07 4.62
CA ASN A 848 -38.03 0.07 5.21
C ASN A 848 -37.01 -0.64 4.32
N THR A 849 -37.37 -1.81 3.78
CA THR A 849 -36.49 -2.56 2.90
C THR A 849 -36.12 -1.74 1.64
N ARG A 850 -37.11 -1.09 1.02
CA ARG A 850 -36.91 -0.29 -0.21
C ARG A 850 -36.02 0.95 0.00
N ILE A 851 -36.17 1.61 1.15
CA ILE A 851 -35.32 2.77 1.52
C ILE A 851 -33.98 2.37 2.15
N GLY A 852 -33.69 1.06 2.27
CA GLY A 852 -32.40 0.56 2.76
C GLY A 852 -32.27 0.51 4.29
N LEU A 853 -33.37 0.38 5.02
CA LEU A 853 -33.42 0.26 6.48
C LEU A 853 -33.89 -1.13 6.94
N GLY A 854 -33.41 -1.56 8.10
CA GLY A 854 -33.82 -2.80 8.76
C GLY A 854 -33.07 -4.06 8.31
N ASN A 855 -33.41 -5.19 8.93
CA ASN A 855 -32.70 -6.46 8.75
C ASN A 855 -32.73 -6.98 7.31
N GLU A 856 -33.85 -6.81 6.61
CA GLU A 856 -34.00 -7.31 5.24
C GLU A 856 -33.20 -6.46 4.24
N ALA A 857 -33.18 -5.13 4.40
CA ALA A 857 -32.29 -4.26 3.65
C ALA A 857 -30.82 -4.66 3.82
N ARG A 858 -30.40 -4.91 5.07
CA ARG A 858 -29.03 -5.37 5.36
C ARG A 858 -28.70 -6.72 4.75
N ARG A 859 -29.63 -7.68 4.75
CA ARG A 859 -29.46 -8.96 4.05
C ARG A 859 -29.24 -8.78 2.55
N ARG A 860 -29.93 -7.81 1.95
CA ARG A 860 -29.75 -7.41 0.55
C ARG A 860 -28.58 -6.46 0.32
N GLY A 861 -27.86 -6.04 1.37
CA GLY A 861 -26.75 -5.10 1.29
C GLY A 861 -27.16 -3.68 0.89
N LEU A 862 -28.44 -3.31 1.01
CA LEU A 862 -28.99 -2.02 0.57
C LEU A 862 -28.46 -0.87 1.43
N PRO A 863 -27.88 0.18 0.81
CA PRO A 863 -27.43 1.35 1.56
C PRO A 863 -28.61 2.14 2.15
N PRO A 864 -28.48 2.68 3.37
CA PRO A 864 -29.50 3.54 3.95
C PRO A 864 -29.74 4.78 3.09
N PHE A 865 -31.00 5.01 2.69
CA PHE A 865 -31.41 6.12 1.84
C PHE A 865 -30.53 6.28 0.58
N TRP A 866 -30.19 5.15 -0.06
CA TRP A 866 -29.29 5.08 -1.21
C TRP A 866 -29.64 6.08 -2.33
N MET A 867 -30.93 6.43 -2.48
CA MET A 867 -31.46 7.39 -3.46
C MET A 867 -30.99 8.85 -3.27
N LEU A 868 -30.58 9.24 -2.05
CA LEU A 868 -30.26 10.63 -1.73
C LEU A 868 -28.78 10.99 -1.97
N GLY A 869 -27.95 10.07 -2.47
CA GLY A 869 -26.53 10.38 -2.73
C GLY A 869 -25.60 9.18 -2.96
N VAL A 870 -26.09 7.94 -2.91
CA VAL A 870 -25.30 6.75 -3.28
C VAL A 870 -25.52 6.41 -4.77
N ALA A 871 -26.78 6.54 -5.21
CA ALA A 871 -27.29 6.38 -6.57
C ALA A 871 -27.35 7.70 -7.34
#